data_AF-A0A2D5ZCB9-F1
#
_entry.id   AF-A0A2D5ZCB9-F1
#
_cell.length_a   1.000
_cell.length_b   1.000
_cell.length_c   1.000
_cell.angle_alpha   90.00
_cell.angle_beta   90.00
_cell.angle_gamma   90.00
#
_symmetry.space_group_name_H-M   'P 1'
#
loop_
_entity.id
_entity.type
_entity.pdbx_description
1 polymer ?
#
loop_
_entity_poly.entity_id
_entity_poly.type
_entity_poly.pdbx_seq_one_letter_code
_entity_poly.pdbx_strand_id
1 'polypeptide(L)'
;MQLERVHARRRRRTDPLRERRARAGRSSRAVLFELLEKRPLLTAGPLSAVLPSLGGLVDAAVSIDSSEPAGSGGDGLQDILGTFTVTNTNDSGAGSLRQAITDANASPGLDTITFSIGGSGPHTITLSSSLPSITDPVIIDGESEPDFAGTPVVVLDGNFISGSPDGLRLAAGSDGGTIRGLVIQRFGGDGIEIDGADGNTITGNYIGTDVTGMIDQGNDQDGINIENASGNIVGGTNPGEGNVISGNGDEGIEIDGSTASGNQVLGNLIGVAANGTTRIGNGEGMWIEDAPGTIVGGAAVGAGNVIGANNSGIIISGTNATGTVVQGNHIGTDVSGAADVGGAFYGILFHFTDSTPLFPIGIPSNSTIGGVNAGEANTIANWGADGVNVGYGDRHAVLGNVIRDNGDLGIDLTFDDGVTINDVDDVDTGANDLQNHPVLLSAGIVGSSLVVTGTLDSTPSTAFDFDFFANTTADASGRGEAERYIGSFYGISTDTNGNLIFSDTLGGANVAAGEFVTATATDQNGNTSEFAVNVTAGSTIALIAEADTFLDAGATGTNYGVSTSLVVDRSGGDLGNQRVLLRFDESLIPGGTTILSADLKLNATQNNGAFDLNVYEVTRAWDEGSADGAAGEANWNKRVVGTNWTTSGGDVDGTVLATLNTGATGIHTWDVISLFQSWHADAKANNGLMIASPNTGTTTIVYDSREGSIPPVLEVSYLVVNSVLIADAGGDYNIVEGGTLALDASASDDPEGDPLTYTWDLDDDGSFDDATGVKPSVAWEDLPSAIADDGTYTIRVRADDGNGNTDDASATLTITNVAPVLAATGSATAGVGQSYTLNLSADDPGNDTISGWTINWGDGAIDTIAGNPSSATHTYTQIGFTRNITVSAVDEDGTWTESDLIVGHYVSGSDDVYRFDGTTGDFESIFESTSGAMSRPYTLVFGPDGNVYVTGYSSNNIVRFDAAGNYLGVFSSGSGLNGPDGLAFGPDGNLYVANYSSDSILRFDGTTGAFIDNFGSGSALNGPAGMDWGPDGDLYVSSWDNGRIVKFDGNSGGAPTTVISGLSFPEQIAFHDGDLYIANGAANDIKKWDGVLLTTYFSDATLDGATGLTFGPDGWLYVSSYDDDRIVRFDGTTDNVFVDVGSGGLDRPE
;
A
#
# COMPACT_ATOMS: atom_id res chain seq x y z
N MET A 1 -47.33 -17.34 56.32
CA MET A 1 -48.53 -16.63 55.82
C MET A 1 -48.81 -17.21 54.43
N GLN A 2 -49.66 -18.24 54.40
CA GLN A 2 -51.04 -18.24 53.84
C GLN A 2 -51.09 -18.18 52.30
N LEU A 3 -51.53 -19.28 51.65
CA LEU A 3 -52.75 -19.39 50.80
C LEU A 3 -52.66 -18.56 49.48
N GLU A 4 -52.99 -19.03 48.27
CA GLU A 4 -54.16 -19.81 47.86
C GLU A 4 -54.07 -20.27 46.38
N ARG A 5 -54.33 -21.57 46.16
CA ARG A 5 -55.11 -22.27 45.09
C ARG A 5 -55.32 -21.71 43.65
N VAL A 6 -54.88 -22.53 42.67
CA VAL A 6 -55.66 -23.41 41.73
C VAL A 6 -56.62 -22.82 40.65
N HIS A 7 -56.52 -23.47 39.46
CA HIS A 7 -57.42 -23.59 38.28
C HIS A 7 -57.19 -22.60 37.12
N ALA A 8 -57.35 -22.93 35.82
CA ALA A 8 -57.49 -24.19 35.08
C ALA A 8 -57.50 -23.86 33.55
N ARG A 9 -56.89 -24.74 32.75
CA ARG A 9 -57.32 -25.27 31.42
C ARG A 9 -57.89 -24.35 30.29
N ARG A 10 -57.30 -24.62 29.12
CA ARG A 10 -57.88 -24.90 27.77
C ARG A 10 -58.02 -23.75 26.73
N ARG A 11 -57.16 -23.89 25.69
CA ARG A 11 -57.46 -24.10 24.24
C ARG A 11 -58.38 -23.13 23.47
N ARG A 12 -57.82 -22.71 22.33
CA ARG A 12 -58.31 -22.75 20.93
C ARG A 12 -58.97 -21.50 20.31
N ARG A 13 -58.22 -20.99 19.31
CA ARG A 13 -58.53 -20.85 17.86
C ARG A 13 -59.45 -19.73 17.35
N THR A 14 -58.96 -19.17 16.25
CA THR A 14 -59.63 -18.66 15.02
C THR A 14 -60.38 -17.33 15.10
N ASP A 15 -59.75 -16.26 14.57
CA ASP A 15 -60.02 -15.62 13.26
C ASP A 15 -61.49 -15.52 12.77
N PRO A 16 -61.89 -14.62 11.83
CA PRO A 16 -61.33 -13.34 11.34
C PRO A 16 -62.38 -12.18 11.36
N LEU A 17 -61.97 -10.94 11.02
CA LEU A 17 -62.55 -10.15 9.91
C LEU A 17 -62.06 -8.69 9.83
N ARG A 18 -61.71 -8.33 8.60
CA ARG A 18 -61.51 -7.01 7.98
C ARG A 18 -62.55 -5.94 8.36
N GLU A 19 -62.11 -4.68 8.35
CA GLU A 19 -62.72 -3.68 7.45
C GLU A 19 -61.78 -2.48 7.17
N ARG A 20 -61.71 -2.10 5.89
CA ARG A 20 -60.99 -0.94 5.32
C ARG A 20 -61.72 0.38 5.66
N ARG A 21 -60.97 1.49 5.74
CA ARG A 21 -61.29 2.75 5.00
C ARG A 21 -60.19 3.84 5.06
N ALA A 22 -59.98 4.45 3.89
CA ALA A 22 -59.66 5.86 3.60
C ALA A 22 -58.20 6.41 3.54
N ARG A 23 -57.59 6.22 2.36
CA ARG A 23 -56.93 7.15 1.39
C ARG A 23 -56.40 8.57 1.78
N ALA A 24 -55.28 8.86 1.09
CA ALA A 24 -54.69 10.14 0.59
C ALA A 24 -53.67 10.85 1.50
N GLY A 25 -52.50 11.35 1.06
CA GLY A 25 -51.83 11.43 -0.24
C GLY A 25 -50.75 12.56 -0.23
N ARG A 26 -49.63 12.33 -0.92
CA ARG A 26 -48.65 13.28 -1.54
C ARG A 26 -47.83 14.32 -0.72
N SER A 27 -46.49 14.17 -0.87
CA SER A 27 -45.51 15.13 -1.43
C SER A 27 -44.82 16.23 -0.58
N SER A 28 -43.47 16.22 -0.67
CA SER A 28 -42.55 17.35 -0.94
C SER A 28 -41.80 18.09 0.19
N ARG A 29 -40.45 17.97 0.08
CA ARG A 29 -39.39 19.02 0.07
C ARG A 29 -39.16 19.96 1.28
N ALA A 30 -38.02 19.72 1.94
CA ALA A 30 -36.78 20.54 1.95
C ALA A 30 -36.74 21.97 2.54
N VAL A 31 -35.54 22.23 3.12
CA VAL A 31 -34.80 23.50 3.32
C VAL A 31 -34.86 24.15 4.71
N LEU A 32 -33.75 24.04 5.47
CA LEU A 32 -32.85 25.18 5.70
C LEU A 32 -31.40 24.72 5.95
N PHE A 33 -30.46 25.50 5.42
CA PHE A 33 -29.07 25.23 5.05
C PHE A 33 -28.10 26.14 5.84
N GLU A 34 -26.80 25.84 5.73
CA GLU A 34 -25.60 26.68 6.01
C GLU A 34 -25.09 26.75 7.47
N LEU A 35 -23.78 26.72 7.79
CA LEU A 35 -22.55 27.02 7.02
C LEU A 35 -21.29 26.35 7.66
N LEU A 36 -20.28 26.13 6.81
CA LEU A 36 -18.92 25.61 7.00
C LEU A 36 -18.02 26.36 8.02
N GLU A 37 -16.95 25.68 8.49
CA GLU A 37 -15.50 25.99 8.22
C GLU A 37 -14.58 25.13 9.12
N LYS A 38 -13.79 24.19 8.57
CA LYS A 38 -12.38 24.28 8.11
C LYS A 38 -11.27 24.36 9.22
N ARG A 39 -10.58 23.21 9.41
CA ARG A 39 -9.11 22.97 9.65
C ARG A 39 -8.45 23.43 10.98
N PRO A 40 -7.21 22.97 11.37
CA PRO A 40 -6.51 21.67 11.21
C PRO A 40 -5.77 21.14 12.49
N LEU A 41 -5.14 19.96 12.37
CA LEU A 41 -4.03 19.30 13.13
C LEU A 41 -3.37 19.98 14.36
N LEU A 42 -3.11 19.22 15.45
CA LEU A 42 -1.76 18.88 15.98
C LEU A 42 -1.78 18.09 17.34
N THR A 43 -1.03 16.97 17.34
CA THR A 43 -0.11 16.40 18.38
C THR A 43 -0.54 16.01 19.81
N ALA A 44 -0.33 14.71 20.09
CA ALA A 44 0.42 14.06 21.19
C ALA A 44 0.14 14.36 22.69
N GLY A 45 -0.03 13.27 23.47
CA GLY A 45 0.44 13.19 24.88
C GLY A 45 -0.62 12.78 25.93
N PRO A 46 -0.36 11.75 26.78
CA PRO A 46 -1.38 11.02 27.55
C PRO A 46 -1.59 11.59 28.97
N LEU A 47 -2.80 11.47 29.54
CA LEU A 47 -2.99 11.49 31.00
C LEU A 47 -4.34 10.89 31.45
N SER A 48 -4.24 9.73 32.11
CA SER A 48 -4.91 9.30 33.34
C SER A 48 -6.30 9.86 33.73
N ALA A 49 -7.23 8.90 33.83
CA ALA A 49 -8.27 8.73 34.88
C ALA A 49 -9.40 9.76 35.07
N VAL A 50 -10.64 9.33 34.81
CA VAL A 50 -11.79 9.45 35.72
C VAL A 50 -12.76 8.26 35.51
N LEU A 51 -12.85 7.36 36.51
CA LEU A 51 -13.97 6.41 36.73
C LEU A 51 -15.17 7.13 37.37
N PRO A 52 -16.39 6.54 37.30
CA PRO A 52 -16.94 5.93 38.53
C PRO A 52 -17.64 4.58 38.20
N SER A 53 -17.25 3.46 38.81
CA SER A 53 -17.44 2.99 40.20
C SER A 53 -18.62 2.00 40.32
N LEU A 54 -18.34 0.76 40.74
CA LEU A 54 -19.02 0.16 41.88
C LEU A 54 -18.13 -0.92 42.50
N GLY A 55 -17.45 -0.56 43.59
CA GLY A 55 -16.75 -1.46 44.51
C GLY A 55 -17.38 -1.40 45.90
N GLY A 56 -17.22 -2.49 46.65
CA GLY A 56 -17.60 -2.67 48.06
C GLY A 56 -18.22 -4.06 48.24
N LEU A 57 -17.65 -5.00 48.99
CA LEU A 57 -17.05 -4.88 50.31
C LEU A 57 -16.07 -6.03 50.58
N VAL A 58 -14.91 -5.71 51.14
CA VAL A 58 -14.12 -6.63 51.98
C VAL A 58 -13.83 -5.93 53.30
N ASP A 59 -13.85 -6.74 54.35
CA ASP A 59 -13.24 -6.57 55.67
C ASP A 59 -14.14 -6.10 56.84
N ALA A 60 -14.39 -7.05 57.75
CA ALA A 60 -14.86 -6.80 59.10
C ALA A 60 -14.11 -7.73 60.06
N ALA A 61 -13.04 -7.21 60.65
CA ALA A 61 -12.36 -7.82 61.78
C ALA A 61 -13.32 -7.93 62.98
N VAL A 62 -13.45 -9.13 63.54
CA VAL A 62 -14.06 -9.35 64.87
C VAL A 62 -13.08 -10.14 65.74
N SER A 63 -12.62 -9.50 66.81
CA SER A 63 -11.92 -10.11 67.93
C SER A 63 -12.95 -10.73 68.87
N ILE A 64 -12.83 -12.04 69.18
CA ILE A 64 -13.37 -12.62 70.42
C ILE A 64 -12.38 -13.64 71.02
N ASP A 65 -12.29 -13.49 72.33
CA ASP A 65 -11.51 -14.12 73.39
C ASP A 65 -11.63 -15.66 73.51
N SER A 66 -10.57 -16.26 74.06
CA SER A 66 -10.34 -17.67 74.30
C SER A 66 -10.81 -18.14 75.68
N SER A 67 -11.74 -19.10 75.76
CA SER A 67 -11.82 -20.05 76.90
C SER A 67 -12.81 -21.22 76.69
N GLU A 68 -12.27 -22.46 76.78
CA GLU A 68 -12.91 -23.72 77.25
C GLU A 68 -13.87 -24.52 76.30
N PRO A 69 -14.01 -25.86 76.45
CA PRO A 69 -13.68 -26.80 75.37
C PRO A 69 -14.79 -27.75 74.87
N ALA A 70 -14.54 -28.29 73.66
CA ALA A 70 -14.99 -29.55 73.04
C ALA A 70 -16.42 -30.06 73.30
N GLY A 71 -17.26 -29.97 72.26
CA GLY A 71 -18.53 -30.71 72.15
C GLY A 71 -19.12 -30.63 70.73
N SER A 72 -18.97 -31.73 69.99
CA SER A 72 -19.58 -32.13 68.69
C SER A 72 -20.54 -31.16 67.97
N GLY A 73 -20.14 -30.78 66.74
CA GLY A 73 -21.00 -30.29 65.66
C GLY A 73 -20.65 -28.88 65.17
N GLY A 74 -20.19 -28.75 63.92
CA GLY A 74 -20.07 -27.48 63.16
C GLY A 74 -19.86 -27.85 61.69
N ASP A 75 -20.76 -27.55 60.76
CA ASP A 75 -21.06 -26.25 60.12
C ASP A 75 -20.10 -25.09 60.42
N GLY A 76 -19.38 -24.68 59.36
CA GLY A 76 -19.08 -23.27 59.04
C GLY A 76 -17.81 -22.66 59.64
N LEU A 77 -16.64 -22.96 59.07
CA LEU A 77 -15.45 -22.10 59.08
C LEU A 77 -14.72 -22.24 57.74
N GLN A 78 -14.80 -21.19 56.90
CA GLN A 78 -13.92 -20.83 55.78
C GLN A 78 -12.95 -21.93 55.31
N ASP A 79 -13.26 -22.65 54.22
CA ASP A 79 -12.20 -23.27 53.41
C ASP A 79 -11.35 -22.10 52.89
N ILE A 80 -10.14 -21.97 53.41
CA ILE A 80 -9.16 -21.02 52.90
C ILE A 80 -8.71 -21.62 51.57
N LEU A 81 -9.17 -21.06 50.45
CA LEU A 81 -8.70 -21.44 49.11
C LEU A 81 -7.16 -21.39 49.10
N GLY A 82 -6.55 -22.47 48.66
CA GLY A 82 -5.11 -22.65 48.58
C GLY A 82 -4.50 -21.77 47.49
N THR A 83 -3.36 -21.16 47.81
CA THR A 83 -2.48 -20.57 46.79
C THR A 83 -1.13 -21.26 46.85
N PHE A 84 -0.75 -21.91 45.76
CA PHE A 84 0.51 -22.67 45.65
C PHE A 84 1.41 -22.02 44.62
N THR A 85 2.63 -21.63 45.02
CA THR A 85 3.54 -20.90 44.13
C THR A 85 4.65 -21.79 43.60
N VAL A 86 4.75 -21.86 42.28
CA VAL A 86 5.88 -22.45 41.54
C VAL A 86 7.03 -21.45 41.54
N THR A 87 8.22 -21.88 41.98
CA THR A 87 9.38 -20.99 42.19
C THR A 87 10.63 -21.46 41.46
N ASN A 88 10.58 -22.62 40.80
CA ASN A 88 11.69 -23.18 40.04
C ASN A 88 11.19 -24.10 38.93
N THR A 89 12.06 -24.35 37.95
CA THR A 89 11.79 -25.19 36.78
C THR A 89 12.11 -26.68 36.98
N ASN A 90 12.29 -27.14 38.23
CA ASN A 90 12.57 -28.55 38.47
C ASN A 90 11.33 -29.41 38.15
N ASP A 91 11.56 -30.60 37.59
CA ASP A 91 10.50 -31.58 37.30
C ASP A 91 9.71 -32.01 38.55
N SER A 92 10.34 -32.04 39.73
CA SER A 92 9.69 -32.44 40.98
C SER A 92 10.34 -31.82 42.23
N GLY A 93 9.65 -31.94 43.36
CA GLY A 93 10.12 -31.46 44.66
C GLY A 93 9.58 -30.07 45.03
N ALA A 94 10.01 -29.54 46.16
CA ALA A 94 9.50 -28.28 46.69
C ALA A 94 9.65 -27.12 45.69
N GLY A 95 8.56 -26.40 45.45
CA GLY A 95 8.51 -25.26 44.52
C GLY A 95 8.39 -25.62 43.04
N SER A 96 8.25 -26.90 42.69
CA SER A 96 7.93 -27.35 41.32
C SER A 96 6.42 -27.29 41.03
N LEU A 97 6.04 -27.19 39.75
CA LEU A 97 4.64 -27.30 39.30
C LEU A 97 4.00 -28.62 39.74
N ARG A 98 4.74 -29.74 39.64
CA ARG A 98 4.26 -31.06 40.09
C ARG A 98 3.83 -31.06 41.55
N GLN A 99 4.61 -30.42 42.42
CA GLN A 99 4.26 -30.32 43.84
C GLN A 99 3.05 -29.41 44.04
N ALA A 100 2.97 -28.28 43.32
CA ALA A 100 1.83 -27.37 43.38
C ALA A 100 0.51 -28.06 42.96
N ILE A 101 0.51 -28.84 41.88
CA ILE A 101 -0.66 -29.65 41.45
C ILE A 101 -1.02 -30.68 42.52
N THR A 102 -0.02 -31.35 43.11
CA THR A 102 -0.26 -32.34 44.18
C THR A 102 -0.89 -31.70 45.42
N ASP A 103 -0.44 -30.49 45.79
CA ASP A 103 -0.96 -29.77 46.94
C ASP A 103 -2.37 -29.23 46.67
N ALA A 104 -2.65 -28.71 45.46
CA ALA A 104 -3.98 -28.31 45.02
C ALA A 104 -4.96 -29.49 45.02
N ASN A 105 -4.60 -30.64 44.44
CA ASN A 105 -5.44 -31.84 44.49
C ASN A 105 -5.74 -32.34 45.92
N ALA A 106 -4.92 -31.97 46.91
CA ALA A 106 -5.11 -32.34 48.31
C ALA A 106 -5.89 -31.29 49.12
N SER A 107 -6.22 -30.16 48.51
CA SER A 107 -6.85 -28.98 49.12
C SER A 107 -8.21 -28.76 48.44
N PRO A 108 -9.33 -29.06 49.11
CA PRO A 108 -10.65 -28.96 48.48
C PRO A 108 -11.05 -27.51 48.14
N GLY A 109 -11.54 -27.30 46.92
CA GLY A 109 -12.09 -26.03 46.46
C GLY A 109 -11.27 -25.41 45.34
N LEU A 110 -11.77 -24.31 44.75
CA LEU A 110 -11.11 -23.64 43.63
C LEU A 110 -9.80 -22.98 44.09
N ASP A 111 -8.71 -23.70 43.97
CA ASP A 111 -7.38 -23.25 44.36
C ASP A 111 -6.68 -22.47 43.24
N THR A 112 -5.56 -21.83 43.55
CA THR A 112 -4.75 -21.10 42.56
C THR A 112 -3.29 -21.52 42.61
N ILE A 113 -2.76 -21.94 41.48
CA ILE A 113 -1.33 -22.14 41.23
C ILE A 113 -0.79 -20.89 40.54
N THR A 114 0.19 -20.26 41.16
CA THR A 114 0.89 -19.06 40.65
C THR A 114 2.34 -19.37 40.33
N PHE A 115 2.98 -18.54 39.51
CA PHE A 115 4.38 -18.67 39.12
C PHE A 115 5.19 -17.46 39.62
N SER A 116 6.39 -17.72 40.13
CA SER A 116 7.36 -16.72 40.57
C SER A 116 8.76 -17.29 40.44
N ILE A 117 9.14 -17.63 39.20
CA ILE A 117 10.41 -18.25 38.86
C ILE A 117 11.48 -17.16 38.68
N GLY A 118 12.56 -17.26 39.43
CA GLY A 118 13.60 -16.22 39.37
C GLY A 118 14.36 -16.21 38.04
N GLY A 119 14.36 -15.08 37.33
CA GLY A 119 15.13 -14.89 36.11
C GLY A 119 14.37 -14.07 35.06
N SER A 120 14.89 -14.07 33.84
CA SER A 120 14.11 -13.72 32.64
C SER A 120 13.82 -15.01 31.87
N GLY A 121 12.62 -15.15 31.33
CA GLY A 121 12.17 -16.30 30.57
C GLY A 121 12.94 -16.52 29.26
N PRO A 122 12.64 -17.61 28.54
CA PRO A 122 11.60 -18.59 28.84
C PRO A 122 11.91 -19.45 30.08
N HIS A 123 10.90 -19.70 30.91
CA HIS A 123 10.99 -20.55 32.11
C HIS A 123 10.59 -21.97 31.76
N THR A 124 11.51 -22.73 31.15
CA THR A 124 11.23 -24.09 30.68
C THR A 124 11.30 -25.13 31.80
N ILE A 125 10.16 -25.75 32.09
CA ILE A 125 9.99 -26.91 32.96
C ILE A 125 10.10 -28.17 32.10
N THR A 126 11.31 -28.72 32.02
CA THR A 126 11.55 -29.97 31.31
C THR A 126 11.08 -31.15 32.15
N LEU A 127 10.09 -31.88 31.66
CA LEU A 127 9.47 -32.99 32.39
C LEU A 127 10.16 -34.32 32.10
N SER A 128 10.32 -35.13 33.14
CA SER A 128 10.90 -36.49 33.04
C SER A 128 9.87 -37.61 33.17
N SER A 129 8.63 -37.24 33.55
CA SER A 129 7.47 -38.11 33.68
C SER A 129 6.18 -37.28 33.61
N SER A 130 5.04 -37.90 33.28
CA SER A 130 3.73 -37.22 33.22
C SER A 130 3.43 -36.47 34.51
N LEU A 131 2.85 -35.27 34.41
CA LEU A 131 2.33 -34.54 35.57
C LEU A 131 1.16 -35.31 36.21
N PRO A 132 0.87 -35.11 37.51
CA PRO A 132 -0.31 -35.67 38.13
C PRO A 132 -1.57 -35.10 37.46
N SER A 133 -2.58 -35.93 37.21
CA SER A 133 -3.90 -35.45 36.77
C SER A 133 -4.48 -34.50 37.81
N ILE A 134 -5.14 -33.44 37.34
CA ILE A 134 -5.85 -32.47 38.16
C ILE A 134 -7.20 -33.08 38.52
N THR A 135 -7.49 -33.23 39.80
CA THR A 135 -8.69 -33.93 40.33
C THR A 135 -9.55 -33.05 41.22
N ASP A 136 -9.13 -31.81 41.47
CA ASP A 136 -9.86 -30.78 42.21
C ASP A 136 -9.75 -29.46 41.41
N PRO A 137 -10.77 -28.59 41.41
CA PRO A 137 -10.76 -27.37 40.61
C PRO A 137 -9.58 -26.45 40.94
N VAL A 138 -8.88 -25.98 39.91
CA VAL A 138 -7.69 -25.14 40.08
C VAL A 138 -7.57 -24.10 38.97
N ILE A 139 -7.08 -22.92 39.34
CA ILE A 139 -6.59 -21.90 38.41
C ILE A 139 -5.07 -22.08 38.30
N ILE A 140 -4.57 -22.50 37.14
CA ILE A 140 -3.14 -22.48 36.81
C ILE A 140 -2.86 -21.20 36.04
N ASP A 141 -2.21 -20.25 36.72
CA ASP A 141 -2.08 -18.88 36.25
C ASP A 141 -0.66 -18.55 35.78
N GLY A 142 -0.29 -18.91 34.56
CA GLY A 142 1.00 -18.59 33.95
C GLY A 142 1.26 -17.09 33.81
N GLU A 143 0.20 -16.27 33.71
CA GLU A 143 0.31 -14.80 33.66
C GLU A 143 0.79 -14.19 34.98
N SER A 144 0.73 -14.94 36.08
CA SER A 144 1.23 -14.49 37.38
C SER A 144 2.76 -14.42 37.47
N GLU A 145 3.47 -15.00 36.50
CA GLU A 145 4.93 -14.93 36.44
C GLU A 145 5.40 -13.46 36.27
N PRO A 146 6.31 -12.94 37.12
CA PRO A 146 6.70 -11.54 37.13
C PRO A 146 7.19 -10.92 35.81
N ASP A 147 7.71 -11.71 34.87
CA ASP A 147 8.16 -11.22 33.56
C ASP A 147 7.20 -11.52 32.40
N PHE A 148 5.96 -11.94 32.70
CA PHE A 148 4.87 -11.96 31.73
C PHE A 148 4.60 -10.54 31.21
N ALA A 149 4.66 -10.37 29.88
CA ALA A 149 4.50 -9.09 29.21
C ALA A 149 3.46 -9.17 28.07
N GLY A 150 2.37 -9.89 28.29
CA GLY A 150 1.30 -10.11 27.30
C GLY A 150 1.47 -11.35 26.42
N THR A 151 2.57 -12.07 26.56
CA THR A 151 2.81 -13.38 25.92
C THR A 151 3.25 -14.39 26.97
N PRO A 152 2.85 -15.68 26.85
CA PRO A 152 3.29 -16.74 27.76
C PRO A 152 4.82 -16.82 27.87
N VAL A 153 5.33 -17.09 29.07
CA VAL A 153 6.78 -17.26 29.35
C VAL A 153 7.11 -18.55 30.10
N VAL A 154 6.10 -19.22 30.66
CA VAL A 154 6.25 -20.50 31.36
C VAL A 154 6.03 -21.63 30.35
N VAL A 155 7.06 -22.47 30.16
CA VAL A 155 7.04 -23.54 29.16
C VAL A 155 6.97 -24.91 29.82
N LEU A 156 5.97 -25.72 29.49
CA LEU A 156 5.89 -27.14 29.82
C LEU A 156 6.42 -27.94 28.62
N ASP A 157 7.50 -28.68 28.83
CA ASP A 157 8.21 -29.38 27.76
C ASP A 157 8.23 -30.90 27.99
N GLY A 158 7.50 -31.63 27.14
CA GLY A 158 7.32 -33.08 27.19
C GLY A 158 8.42 -33.91 26.51
N ASN A 159 9.42 -33.28 25.87
CA ASN A 159 10.38 -33.93 24.95
C ASN A 159 11.18 -35.12 25.52
N PHE A 160 11.21 -35.31 26.85
CA PHE A 160 11.94 -36.41 27.51
C PHE A 160 11.03 -37.46 28.16
N ILE A 161 9.71 -37.38 27.98
CA ILE A 161 8.76 -38.38 28.46
C ILE A 161 8.52 -39.41 27.35
N SER A 162 8.55 -40.71 27.69
CA SER A 162 8.26 -41.78 26.74
C SER A 162 6.80 -42.21 26.76
N GLY A 163 6.22 -42.54 25.61
CA GLY A 163 4.82 -42.95 25.46
C GLY A 163 3.98 -41.80 24.93
N SER A 164 2.67 -41.81 25.22
CA SER A 164 1.75 -40.74 24.85
C SER A 164 1.18 -40.05 26.08
N PRO A 165 2.01 -39.30 26.83
CA PRO A 165 1.54 -38.53 27.98
C PRO A 165 1.00 -37.17 27.55
N ASP A 166 -0.06 -36.73 28.20
CA ASP A 166 -0.62 -35.40 27.99
C ASP A 166 0.14 -34.35 28.81
N GLY A 167 0.12 -33.10 28.34
CA GLY A 167 0.73 -31.98 29.04
C GLY A 167 0.07 -31.70 30.38
N LEU A 168 -1.25 -31.48 30.35
CA LEU A 168 -2.10 -31.34 31.53
C LEU A 168 -3.39 -32.14 31.31
N ARG A 169 -3.78 -32.96 32.30
CA ARG A 169 -5.04 -33.70 32.28
C ARG A 169 -5.96 -33.21 33.39
N LEU A 170 -7.12 -32.66 33.03
CA LEU A 170 -8.22 -32.33 33.94
C LEU A 170 -9.14 -33.54 34.01
N ALA A 171 -9.15 -34.24 35.13
CA ALA A 171 -9.99 -35.41 35.34
C ALA A 171 -11.30 -35.03 36.06
N ALA A 172 -12.31 -35.88 35.92
CA ALA A 172 -13.58 -35.76 36.61
C ALA A 172 -13.41 -35.38 38.10
N GLY A 173 -14.08 -34.27 38.50
CA GLY A 173 -13.94 -33.66 39.82
C GLY A 173 -13.18 -32.33 39.83
N SER A 174 -12.56 -31.94 38.72
CA SER A 174 -11.84 -30.66 38.56
C SER A 174 -12.66 -29.53 37.94
N ASP A 175 -13.99 -29.60 38.02
CA ASP A 175 -14.93 -28.70 37.33
C ASP A 175 -14.76 -27.21 37.67
N GLY A 176 -14.81 -26.34 36.67
CA GLY A 176 -14.77 -24.89 36.87
C GLY A 176 -13.36 -24.30 37.09
N GLY A 177 -12.31 -25.05 36.75
CA GLY A 177 -10.93 -24.59 36.77
C GLY A 177 -10.56 -23.65 35.62
N THR A 178 -9.34 -23.13 35.64
CA THR A 178 -8.79 -22.28 34.56
C THR A 178 -7.34 -22.62 34.29
N ILE A 179 -6.95 -22.72 33.02
CA ILE A 179 -5.55 -22.82 32.61
C ILE A 179 -5.23 -21.65 31.69
N ARG A 180 -4.24 -20.84 32.06
CA ARG A 180 -3.85 -19.67 31.25
C ARG A 180 -2.38 -19.33 31.23
N GLY A 181 -1.95 -18.66 30.17
CA GLY A 181 -0.63 -18.06 30.06
C GLY A 181 0.53 -19.06 30.01
N LEU A 182 0.28 -20.30 29.56
CA LEU A 182 1.30 -21.35 29.45
C LEU A 182 1.70 -21.61 28.00
N VAL A 183 2.93 -22.06 27.81
CA VAL A 183 3.37 -22.73 26.58
C VAL A 183 3.40 -24.24 26.85
N ILE A 184 2.74 -25.05 26.03
CA ILE A 184 2.64 -26.51 26.19
C ILE A 184 3.06 -27.18 24.89
N GLN A 185 4.18 -27.91 24.93
CA GLN A 185 4.85 -28.37 23.71
C GLN A 185 5.53 -29.74 23.86
N ARG A 186 5.63 -30.45 22.72
CA ARG A 186 6.38 -31.72 22.57
C ARG A 186 5.94 -32.84 23.51
N PHE A 187 4.64 -32.94 23.77
CA PHE A 187 4.04 -34.09 24.44
C PHE A 187 3.71 -35.19 23.42
N GLY A 188 3.80 -36.46 23.85
CA GLY A 188 3.47 -37.60 22.98
C GLY A 188 1.97 -37.93 22.93
N GLY A 189 1.18 -37.29 23.79
CA GLY A 189 -0.28 -37.24 23.77
C GLY A 189 -0.73 -35.81 23.55
N ASP A 190 -1.83 -35.42 24.19
CA ASP A 190 -2.43 -34.10 23.97
C ASP A 190 -1.67 -32.99 24.69
N GLY A 191 -1.79 -31.76 24.20
CA GLY A 191 -1.35 -30.59 24.98
C GLY A 191 -2.13 -30.49 26.29
N ILE A 192 -3.45 -30.44 26.19
CA ILE A 192 -4.38 -30.44 27.33
C ILE A 192 -5.50 -31.42 27.05
N GLU A 193 -5.76 -32.32 27.99
CA GLU A 193 -6.89 -33.24 27.96
C GLU A 193 -7.88 -32.89 29.08
N ILE A 194 -9.16 -32.77 28.74
CA ILE A 194 -10.27 -32.58 29.67
C ILE A 194 -11.15 -33.83 29.60
N ASP A 195 -11.00 -34.72 30.59
CA ASP A 195 -11.74 -35.98 30.68
C ASP A 195 -12.80 -35.91 31.78
N GLY A 196 -14.05 -35.68 31.35
CA GLY A 196 -15.23 -35.65 32.22
C GLY A 196 -15.25 -34.52 33.25
N ALA A 197 -14.51 -33.43 33.03
CA ALA A 197 -14.47 -32.25 33.89
C ALA A 197 -15.20 -31.06 33.24
N ASP A 198 -16.26 -30.57 33.88
CA ASP A 198 -17.19 -29.60 33.29
C ASP A 198 -16.78 -28.14 33.57
N GLY A 199 -17.16 -27.22 32.69
CA GLY A 199 -17.13 -25.78 32.98
C GLY A 199 -15.74 -25.16 33.11
N ASN A 200 -14.68 -25.80 32.60
CA ASN A 200 -13.31 -25.29 32.65
C ASN A 200 -13.06 -24.22 31.59
N THR A 201 -12.08 -23.34 31.84
CA THR A 201 -11.66 -22.29 30.90
C THR A 201 -10.19 -22.43 30.54
N ILE A 202 -9.87 -22.51 29.24
CA ILE A 202 -8.50 -22.59 28.72
C ILE A 202 -8.23 -21.33 27.90
N THR A 203 -7.35 -20.44 28.34
CA THR A 203 -7.24 -19.09 27.73
C THR A 203 -5.79 -18.58 27.66
N GLY A 204 -5.44 -17.87 26.59
CA GLY A 204 -4.12 -17.23 26.46
C GLY A 204 -2.92 -18.18 26.48
N ASN A 205 -3.11 -19.46 26.11
CA ASN A 205 -2.04 -20.45 26.06
C ASN A 205 -1.49 -20.61 24.63
N TYR A 206 -0.21 -20.99 24.52
CA TYR A 206 0.44 -21.40 23.28
C TYR A 206 0.66 -22.91 23.32
N ILE A 207 -0.04 -23.65 22.47
CA ILE A 207 -0.12 -25.11 22.50
C ILE A 207 0.38 -25.65 21.16
N GLY A 208 1.47 -26.42 21.22
CA GLY A 208 2.17 -26.96 20.05
C GLY A 208 3.13 -25.98 19.37
N THR A 209 3.39 -24.81 19.97
CA THR A 209 4.38 -23.83 19.48
C THR A 209 5.39 -23.47 20.54
N ASP A 210 6.46 -22.78 20.14
CA ASP A 210 7.42 -22.19 21.07
C ASP A 210 6.86 -20.96 21.82
N VAL A 211 7.66 -20.38 22.72
CA VAL A 211 7.28 -19.21 23.53
C VAL A 211 6.92 -17.97 22.70
N THR A 212 7.37 -17.90 21.44
CA THR A 212 7.01 -16.80 20.55
C THR A 212 5.68 -17.04 19.83
N GLY A 213 5.21 -18.28 19.81
CA GLY A 213 4.04 -18.72 19.05
C GLY A 213 4.31 -18.79 17.55
N MET A 214 5.57 -18.73 17.12
CA MET A 214 5.98 -18.64 15.72
C MET A 214 6.71 -19.89 15.22
N ILE A 215 7.14 -20.77 16.11
CA ILE A 215 7.89 -21.97 15.75
C ILE A 215 7.11 -23.20 16.18
N ASP A 216 6.93 -24.13 15.24
CA ASP A 216 6.36 -25.46 15.49
C ASP A 216 7.16 -26.22 16.57
N GLN A 217 6.45 -26.61 17.63
CA GLN A 217 6.90 -27.47 18.72
C GLN A 217 5.76 -28.44 19.10
N GLY A 218 5.08 -28.96 18.08
CA GLY A 218 3.87 -29.76 18.18
C GLY A 218 3.84 -30.82 19.27
N ASN A 219 2.64 -31.09 19.77
CA ASN A 219 2.35 -32.34 20.45
C ASN A 219 2.04 -33.43 19.41
N ASP A 220 2.23 -34.70 19.75
CA ASP A 220 2.07 -35.80 18.79
C ASP A 220 0.60 -36.13 18.49
N GLN A 221 -0.35 -35.75 19.37
CA GLN A 221 -1.81 -35.88 19.18
C GLN A 221 -2.46 -34.48 19.15
N ASP A 222 -3.52 -34.23 19.92
CA ASP A 222 -4.28 -33.00 19.82
C ASP A 222 -3.63 -31.84 20.56
N GLY A 223 -3.95 -30.62 20.14
CA GLY A 223 -3.68 -29.45 20.96
C GLY A 223 -4.49 -29.51 22.26
N ILE A 224 -5.82 -29.61 22.12
CA ILE A 224 -6.76 -29.74 23.24
C ILE A 224 -7.79 -30.83 22.91
N ASN A 225 -7.91 -31.83 23.78
CA ASN A 225 -8.96 -32.84 23.70
C ASN A 225 -9.99 -32.63 24.83
N ILE A 226 -11.27 -32.59 24.50
CA ILE A 226 -12.39 -32.50 25.45
C ILE A 226 -13.25 -33.76 25.31
N GLU A 227 -13.05 -34.72 26.21
CA GLU A 227 -13.74 -36.00 26.21
C GLU A 227 -14.86 -36.03 27.27
N ASN A 228 -16.10 -36.25 26.84
CA ASN A 228 -17.27 -36.44 27.70
C ASN A 228 -17.49 -35.34 28.75
N ALA A 229 -17.10 -34.10 28.43
CA ALA A 229 -17.13 -32.96 29.34
C ALA A 229 -17.90 -31.78 28.77
N SER A 230 -18.78 -31.17 29.57
CA SER A 230 -19.74 -30.14 29.17
C SER A 230 -19.34 -28.73 29.59
N GLY A 231 -19.77 -27.73 28.80
CA GLY A 231 -19.72 -26.33 29.17
C GLY A 231 -18.32 -25.73 29.32
N ASN A 232 -17.30 -26.39 28.77
CA ASN A 232 -15.93 -25.87 28.75
C ASN A 232 -15.78 -24.74 27.74
N ILE A 233 -14.87 -23.81 28.01
CA ILE A 233 -14.56 -22.66 27.16
C ILE A 233 -13.08 -22.72 26.76
N VAL A 234 -12.82 -22.82 25.47
CA VAL A 234 -11.49 -22.68 24.88
C VAL A 234 -11.39 -21.29 24.27
N GLY A 235 -10.59 -20.43 24.89
CA GLY A 235 -10.32 -19.06 24.50
C GLY A 235 -11.22 -18.05 25.22
N GLY A 236 -11.56 -16.95 24.53
CA GLY A 236 -12.35 -15.86 25.09
C GLY A 236 -12.60 -14.75 24.08
N THR A 237 -13.17 -13.63 24.55
CA THR A 237 -13.55 -12.50 23.66
C THR A 237 -12.71 -11.25 23.90
N ASN A 238 -11.97 -11.19 25.01
CA ASN A 238 -11.07 -10.08 25.27
C ASN A 238 -9.71 -10.32 24.59
N PRO A 239 -8.99 -9.25 24.19
CA PRO A 239 -7.64 -9.38 23.67
C PRO A 239 -6.71 -10.14 24.65
N GLY A 240 -5.99 -11.13 24.13
CA GLY A 240 -5.10 -12.00 24.91
C GLY A 240 -5.76 -13.24 25.51
N GLU A 241 -7.09 -13.37 25.45
CA GLU A 241 -7.77 -14.59 25.93
C GLU A 241 -7.75 -15.74 24.92
N GLY A 242 -7.56 -15.45 23.63
CA GLY A 242 -7.42 -16.45 22.58
C GLY A 242 -6.17 -17.31 22.75
N ASN A 243 -6.29 -18.63 22.55
CA ASN A 243 -5.14 -19.52 22.53
C ASN A 243 -4.52 -19.57 21.12
N VAL A 244 -3.22 -19.87 21.04
CA VAL A 244 -2.53 -20.28 19.80
C VAL A 244 -2.39 -21.79 19.84
N ILE A 245 -3.09 -22.50 18.96
CA ILE A 245 -3.18 -23.96 18.95
C ILE A 245 -2.73 -24.45 17.58
N SER A 246 -1.46 -24.80 17.46
CA SER A 246 -0.80 -24.97 16.16
C SER A 246 0.33 -25.99 16.23
N GLY A 247 0.64 -26.64 15.10
CA GLY A 247 1.72 -27.62 14.96
C GLY A 247 1.43 -29.00 15.57
N ASN A 248 0.22 -29.25 16.09
CA ASN A 248 -0.12 -30.53 16.71
C ASN A 248 -0.34 -31.62 15.65
N GLY A 249 -0.01 -32.87 16.00
CA GLY A 249 0.05 -34.00 15.06
C GLY A 249 -1.31 -34.44 14.52
N ASP A 250 -2.34 -34.37 15.35
CA ASP A 250 -3.73 -34.72 15.03
C ASP A 250 -4.60 -33.44 14.99
N GLU A 251 -5.64 -33.29 15.81
CA GLU A 251 -6.52 -32.13 15.78
C GLU A 251 -5.93 -30.92 16.55
N GLY A 252 -6.22 -29.71 16.10
CA GLY A 252 -6.03 -28.53 16.95
C GLY A 252 -6.88 -28.65 18.21
N ILE A 253 -8.18 -28.89 18.03
CA ILE A 253 -9.13 -29.13 19.13
C ILE A 253 -10.06 -30.30 18.76
N GLU A 254 -10.08 -31.34 19.59
CA GLU A 254 -11.09 -32.40 19.56
C GLU A 254 -12.14 -32.18 20.67
N ILE A 255 -13.42 -32.36 20.33
CA ILE A 255 -14.52 -32.38 21.30
C ILE A 255 -15.34 -33.64 21.01
N ASP A 256 -15.17 -34.65 21.86
CA ASP A 256 -15.81 -35.96 21.71
C ASP A 256 -16.79 -36.28 22.84
N GLY A 257 -17.92 -36.86 22.44
CA GLY A 257 -18.78 -37.64 23.29
C GLY A 257 -20.18 -37.06 23.42
N SER A 258 -21.18 -37.95 23.45
CA SER A 258 -22.61 -37.60 23.60
C SER A 258 -22.99 -36.79 24.83
N THR A 259 -22.07 -36.66 25.79
CA THR A 259 -22.24 -35.86 27.01
C THR A 259 -21.40 -34.58 27.03
N ALA A 260 -20.57 -34.34 26.01
CA ALA A 260 -19.74 -33.15 25.86
C ALA A 260 -20.55 -31.97 25.30
N SER A 261 -21.56 -31.54 26.05
CA SER A 261 -22.55 -30.58 25.59
C SER A 261 -22.20 -29.12 25.87
N GLY A 262 -22.54 -28.21 24.94
CA GLY A 262 -22.46 -26.77 25.19
C GLY A 262 -21.04 -26.22 25.36
N ASN A 263 -20.03 -26.91 24.81
CA ASN A 263 -18.65 -26.43 24.79
C ASN A 263 -18.52 -25.24 23.82
N GLN A 264 -17.63 -24.30 24.14
CA GLN A 264 -17.44 -23.05 23.40
C GLN A 264 -15.98 -22.88 23.00
N VAL A 265 -15.73 -22.52 21.74
CA VAL A 265 -14.41 -22.23 21.20
C VAL A 265 -14.42 -20.81 20.64
N LEU A 266 -13.73 -19.88 21.30
CA LEU A 266 -13.87 -18.43 21.08
C LEU A 266 -12.51 -17.74 20.91
N GLY A 267 -12.34 -16.95 19.86
CA GLY A 267 -11.22 -16.03 19.70
C GLY A 267 -9.84 -16.68 19.55
N ASN A 268 -9.76 -17.96 19.20
CA ASN A 268 -8.49 -18.70 19.09
C ASN A 268 -7.84 -18.55 17.71
N LEU A 269 -6.53 -18.78 17.67
CA LEU A 269 -5.72 -18.96 16.47
C LEU A 269 -5.41 -20.47 16.34
N ILE A 270 -5.97 -21.13 15.32
CA ILE A 270 -5.92 -22.59 15.16
C ILE A 270 -5.25 -22.93 13.83
N GLY A 271 -4.07 -23.57 13.90
CA GLY A 271 -3.20 -23.89 12.76
C GLY A 271 -2.43 -22.69 12.18
N VAL A 272 -2.55 -21.51 12.80
CA VAL A 272 -1.75 -20.33 12.50
C VAL A 272 -1.02 -19.81 13.74
N ALA A 273 0.16 -19.27 13.51
CA ALA A 273 1.02 -18.69 14.54
C ALA A 273 0.37 -17.50 15.26
N ALA A 274 1.02 -17.02 16.33
CA ALA A 274 0.56 -15.89 17.13
C ALA A 274 0.34 -14.57 16.37
N ASN A 275 0.90 -14.42 15.16
CA ASN A 275 0.65 -13.28 14.28
C ASN A 275 -0.62 -13.42 13.41
N GLY A 276 -1.36 -14.52 13.52
CA GLY A 276 -2.60 -14.80 12.80
C GLY A 276 -2.45 -15.10 11.30
N THR A 277 -1.22 -15.18 10.78
CA THR A 277 -0.95 -15.29 9.33
C THR A 277 0.12 -16.32 8.97
N THR A 278 1.09 -16.57 9.84
CA THR A 278 2.11 -17.60 9.59
C THR A 278 1.49 -18.98 9.79
N ARG A 279 1.59 -19.82 8.75
CA ARG A 279 0.98 -21.15 8.68
C ARG A 279 1.79 -22.17 9.51
N ILE A 280 1.19 -22.73 10.55
CA ILE A 280 1.75 -23.77 11.42
C ILE A 280 0.62 -24.79 11.66
N GLY A 281 0.18 -25.43 10.58
CA GLY A 281 -1.01 -26.28 10.58
C GLY A 281 -0.93 -27.42 11.60
N ASN A 282 -2.07 -27.77 12.17
CA ASN A 282 -2.28 -29.07 12.80
C ASN A 282 -2.61 -30.11 11.72
N GLY A 283 -2.86 -31.36 12.09
CA GLY A 283 -3.48 -32.35 11.20
C GLY A 283 -4.83 -31.84 10.71
N GLU A 284 -5.80 -31.70 11.62
CA GLU A 284 -7.11 -31.06 11.36
C GLU A 284 -7.30 -29.84 12.27
N GLY A 285 -8.11 -28.86 11.87
CA GLY A 285 -8.31 -27.66 12.69
C GLY A 285 -9.11 -27.95 13.95
N MET A 286 -10.34 -28.45 13.78
CA MET A 286 -11.22 -28.87 14.85
C MET A 286 -12.03 -30.09 14.45
N TRP A 287 -12.24 -31.03 15.38
CA TRP A 287 -13.16 -32.15 15.22
C TRP A 287 -14.21 -32.17 16.34
N ILE A 288 -15.48 -32.09 15.95
CA ILE A 288 -16.64 -32.20 16.83
C ILE A 288 -17.32 -33.55 16.57
N GLU A 289 -17.03 -34.55 17.41
CA GLU A 289 -17.59 -35.89 17.31
C GLU A 289 -18.63 -36.15 18.40
N ASP A 290 -19.87 -36.45 18.00
CA ASP A 290 -20.97 -36.77 18.92
C ASP A 290 -21.24 -35.72 20.02
N ALA A 291 -20.72 -34.48 19.90
CA ALA A 291 -20.81 -33.44 20.92
C ALA A 291 -21.94 -32.43 20.63
N PRO A 292 -23.06 -32.44 21.38
CA PRO A 292 -24.22 -31.59 21.09
C PRO A 292 -24.05 -30.14 21.54
N GLY A 293 -24.52 -29.20 20.73
CA GLY A 293 -24.64 -27.79 21.10
C GLY A 293 -23.30 -27.06 21.23
N THR A 294 -22.26 -27.55 20.55
CA THR A 294 -20.95 -26.88 20.49
C THR A 294 -21.07 -25.55 19.76
N ILE A 295 -20.44 -24.51 20.30
CA ILE A 295 -20.40 -23.17 19.71
C ILE A 295 -18.96 -22.88 19.30
N VAL A 296 -18.75 -22.61 18.01
CA VAL A 296 -17.47 -22.19 17.44
C VAL A 296 -17.63 -20.75 16.98
N GLY A 297 -16.98 -19.85 17.70
CA GLY A 297 -17.06 -18.41 17.48
C GLY A 297 -18.31 -17.76 18.07
N GLY A 298 -18.76 -16.67 17.45
CA GLY A 298 -20.00 -15.98 17.84
C GLY A 298 -20.10 -14.57 17.27
N ALA A 299 -21.28 -13.96 17.40
CA ALA A 299 -21.55 -12.62 16.87
C ALA A 299 -20.85 -11.46 17.60
N ALA A 300 -20.30 -11.73 18.79
CA ALA A 300 -19.59 -10.72 19.57
C ALA A 300 -18.20 -10.45 18.97
N VAL A 301 -17.78 -9.18 18.97
CA VAL A 301 -16.41 -8.81 18.56
C VAL A 301 -15.40 -9.58 19.41
N GLY A 302 -14.42 -10.20 18.75
CA GLY A 302 -13.39 -11.03 19.39
C GLY A 302 -13.80 -12.48 19.65
N ALA A 303 -15.06 -12.88 19.41
CA ALA A 303 -15.46 -14.28 19.55
C ALA A 303 -15.01 -15.16 18.38
N GLY A 304 -14.86 -14.60 17.17
CA GLY A 304 -14.44 -15.32 15.98
C GLY A 304 -13.05 -15.95 16.09
N ASN A 305 -12.94 -17.23 15.76
CA ASN A 305 -11.65 -17.91 15.65
C ASN A 305 -11.04 -17.67 14.27
N VAL A 306 -9.70 -17.71 14.19
CA VAL A 306 -8.95 -17.82 12.93
C VAL A 306 -8.51 -19.28 12.81
N ILE A 307 -8.99 -19.98 11.77
CA ILE A 307 -8.75 -21.40 11.56
C ILE A 307 -8.13 -21.59 10.18
N GLY A 308 -6.89 -22.07 10.11
CA GLY A 308 -6.17 -22.13 8.85
C GLY A 308 -5.00 -23.12 8.84
N ALA A 309 -4.46 -23.37 7.66
CA ALA A 309 -3.30 -24.23 7.37
C ALA A 309 -3.40 -25.71 7.79
N ASN A 310 -4.55 -26.15 8.28
CA ASN A 310 -4.84 -27.55 8.57
C ASN A 310 -5.26 -28.30 7.28
N ASN A 311 -5.45 -29.61 7.34
CA ASN A 311 -6.03 -30.36 6.22
C ASN A 311 -7.47 -29.89 5.93
N SER A 312 -8.33 -29.90 6.94
CA SER A 312 -9.69 -29.32 6.95
C SER A 312 -9.84 -28.34 8.11
N GLY A 313 -10.73 -27.35 7.97
CA GLY A 313 -10.96 -26.35 9.01
C GLY A 313 -11.73 -26.92 10.20
N ILE A 314 -12.98 -27.33 9.98
CA ILE A 314 -13.85 -27.89 11.02
C ILE A 314 -14.53 -29.16 10.49
N ILE A 315 -14.44 -30.26 11.24
CA ILE A 315 -15.13 -31.52 10.98
C ILE A 315 -16.24 -31.71 12.01
N ILE A 316 -17.45 -32.03 11.54
CA ILE A 316 -18.62 -32.31 12.38
C ILE A 316 -19.14 -33.69 12.05
N SER A 317 -19.19 -34.59 13.04
CA SER A 317 -19.57 -35.99 12.81
C SER A 317 -20.27 -36.65 13.99
N GLY A 318 -20.96 -37.76 13.72
CA GLY A 318 -21.66 -38.55 14.73
C GLY A 318 -23.11 -38.11 14.96
N THR A 319 -23.94 -39.03 15.48
CA THR A 319 -25.39 -38.84 15.67
C THR A 319 -25.76 -37.73 16.65
N ASN A 320 -24.90 -37.46 17.62
CA ASN A 320 -25.19 -36.55 18.72
C ASN A 320 -24.58 -35.16 18.51
N ALA A 321 -23.75 -34.98 17.47
CA ALA A 321 -23.28 -33.67 17.01
C ALA A 321 -24.44 -32.89 16.38
N THR A 322 -25.30 -32.37 17.26
CA THR A 322 -26.54 -31.68 16.91
C THR A 322 -26.57 -30.31 17.54
N GLY A 323 -27.13 -29.32 16.83
CA GLY A 323 -27.20 -27.96 17.36
C GLY A 323 -25.85 -27.23 17.38
N THR A 324 -24.86 -27.68 16.60
CA THR A 324 -23.58 -26.99 16.47
C THR A 324 -23.79 -25.64 15.80
N VAL A 325 -23.22 -24.58 16.38
CA VAL A 325 -23.28 -23.21 15.86
C VAL A 325 -21.87 -22.76 15.51
N VAL A 326 -21.63 -22.42 14.24
CA VAL A 326 -20.35 -21.88 13.76
C VAL A 326 -20.62 -20.47 13.25
N GLN A 327 -20.14 -19.44 13.95
CA GLN A 327 -20.46 -18.04 13.64
C GLN A 327 -19.27 -17.10 13.81
N GLY A 328 -19.18 -16.09 12.95
CA GLY A 328 -18.19 -15.01 13.07
C GLY A 328 -16.74 -15.44 12.92
N ASN A 329 -16.45 -16.65 12.41
CA ASN A 329 -15.09 -17.16 12.28
C ASN A 329 -14.45 -16.76 10.94
N HIS A 330 -13.12 -16.72 10.94
CA HIS A 330 -12.28 -16.60 9.76
C HIS A 330 -11.65 -17.96 9.47
N ILE A 331 -12.18 -18.68 8.49
CA ILE A 331 -11.83 -20.06 8.16
C ILE A 331 -11.09 -20.04 6.81
N GLY A 332 -9.77 -20.15 6.86
CA GLY A 332 -8.86 -20.03 5.72
C GLY A 332 -8.48 -18.59 5.34
N THR A 333 -8.84 -17.62 6.18
CA THR A 333 -8.37 -16.22 6.10
C THR A 333 -7.88 -15.73 7.47
N ASP A 334 -7.08 -14.67 7.49
CA ASP A 334 -6.78 -13.95 8.73
C ASP A 334 -8.00 -13.16 9.25
N VAL A 335 -7.84 -12.50 10.40
CA VAL A 335 -8.91 -11.70 11.04
C VAL A 335 -9.40 -10.52 10.17
N SER A 336 -8.62 -10.08 9.17
CA SER A 336 -9.07 -9.07 8.21
C SER A 336 -9.88 -9.65 7.05
N GLY A 337 -9.82 -10.96 6.85
CA GLY A 337 -10.39 -11.66 5.71
C GLY A 337 -9.51 -11.62 4.45
N ALA A 338 -8.30 -11.07 4.52
CA ALA A 338 -7.48 -10.76 3.34
C ALA A 338 -6.36 -11.79 3.09
N ALA A 339 -5.65 -12.22 4.13
CA ALA A 339 -4.51 -13.12 3.96
C ALA A 339 -4.98 -14.56 3.78
N ASP A 340 -4.45 -15.26 2.77
CA ASP A 340 -4.66 -16.70 2.57
C ASP A 340 -3.90 -17.50 3.64
N VAL A 341 -4.68 -18.13 4.52
CA VAL A 341 -4.22 -19.15 5.46
C VAL A 341 -5.02 -20.44 5.28
N GLY A 342 -5.55 -20.71 4.10
CA GLY A 342 -6.35 -21.89 3.79
C GLY A 342 -5.62 -23.22 3.93
N GLY A 343 -6.38 -24.30 3.83
CA GLY A 343 -5.91 -25.67 3.95
C GLY A 343 -6.08 -26.49 2.68
N ALA A 344 -5.77 -27.79 2.77
CA ALA A 344 -5.68 -28.66 1.60
C ALA A 344 -7.04 -29.19 1.10
N PHE A 345 -8.03 -29.34 2.00
CA PHE A 345 -9.33 -29.94 1.70
C PHE A 345 -10.46 -28.95 1.97
N TYR A 346 -11.32 -29.21 2.96
CA TYR A 346 -12.58 -28.49 3.15
C TYR A 346 -12.48 -27.41 4.23
N GLY A 347 -13.21 -26.31 4.05
CA GLY A 347 -13.38 -25.33 5.12
C GLY A 347 -14.18 -25.91 6.30
N ILE A 348 -15.36 -26.42 6.01
CA ILE A 348 -16.21 -27.14 6.97
C ILE A 348 -16.71 -28.43 6.31
N LEU A 349 -16.56 -29.56 7.00
CA LEU A 349 -16.95 -30.88 6.53
C LEU A 349 -17.94 -31.54 7.50
N PHE A 350 -19.10 -31.96 7.00
CA PHE A 350 -19.99 -32.89 7.68
C PHE A 350 -19.62 -34.32 7.31
N HIS A 351 -19.20 -35.13 8.28
CA HIS A 351 -18.63 -36.46 8.06
C HIS A 351 -19.39 -37.58 8.78
N PHE A 352 -19.15 -38.84 8.36
CA PHE A 352 -19.68 -40.06 8.99
C PHE A 352 -18.54 -40.95 9.48
N THR A 353 -18.52 -41.28 10.78
CA THR A 353 -17.33 -41.90 11.44
C THR A 353 -17.18 -43.42 11.28
N ASP A 354 -18.12 -44.14 10.63
CA ASP A 354 -18.00 -45.59 10.40
C ASP A 354 -17.88 -45.98 8.92
N SER A 355 -16.84 -46.74 8.60
CA SER A 355 -16.63 -47.35 7.28
C SER A 355 -17.54 -48.54 6.96
N THR A 356 -18.48 -48.96 7.83
CA THR A 356 -19.38 -50.10 7.56
C THR A 356 -20.71 -49.70 6.86
N PRO A 357 -20.96 -50.17 5.62
CA PRO A 357 -21.99 -49.60 4.74
C PRO A 357 -23.40 -50.21 4.95
N LEU A 358 -23.77 -50.70 6.14
CA LEU A 358 -24.98 -51.52 6.29
C LEU A 358 -26.06 -51.03 7.25
N PHE A 359 -25.84 -49.99 8.06
CA PHE A 359 -26.92 -49.34 8.82
C PHE A 359 -26.57 -47.86 9.08
N PRO A 360 -27.47 -46.89 8.84
CA PRO A 360 -27.21 -45.50 9.22
C PRO A 360 -27.30 -45.40 10.74
N ILE A 361 -26.15 -45.38 11.40
CA ILE A 361 -26.01 -45.10 12.83
C ILE A 361 -24.91 -44.04 12.91
N GLY A 362 -25.29 -42.75 12.95
CA GLY A 362 -24.31 -41.68 13.23
C GLY A 362 -24.27 -40.46 12.30
N ILE A 363 -25.37 -39.87 11.82
CA ILE A 363 -25.29 -38.63 11.01
C ILE A 363 -25.50 -37.37 11.87
N PRO A 364 -24.68 -36.32 11.72
CA PRO A 364 -24.92 -35.03 12.36
C PRO A 364 -26.23 -34.42 11.86
N SER A 365 -26.83 -33.50 12.62
CA SER A 365 -28.03 -32.79 12.17
C SER A 365 -28.22 -31.46 12.88
N ASN A 366 -29.03 -30.58 12.32
CA ASN A 366 -29.46 -29.35 13.00
C ASN A 366 -28.29 -28.42 13.36
N SER A 367 -27.34 -28.19 12.45
CA SER A 367 -26.25 -27.23 12.65
C SER A 367 -26.57 -25.89 11.99
N THR A 368 -25.99 -24.81 12.51
CA THR A 368 -26.09 -23.46 11.93
C THR A 368 -24.69 -22.95 11.62
N ILE A 369 -24.42 -22.78 10.33
CA ILE A 369 -23.18 -22.19 9.82
C ILE A 369 -23.51 -20.77 9.39
N GLY A 370 -23.04 -19.79 10.16
CA GLY A 370 -23.24 -18.38 9.90
C GLY A 370 -24.52 -17.80 10.48
N GLY A 371 -24.98 -16.72 9.86
CA GLY A 371 -26.19 -15.99 10.20
C GLY A 371 -26.24 -14.65 9.46
N VAL A 372 -27.44 -14.09 9.36
CA VAL A 372 -27.70 -12.85 8.60
C VAL A 372 -27.57 -11.58 9.45
N ASN A 373 -27.41 -11.71 10.77
CA ASN A 373 -27.16 -10.54 11.62
C ASN A 373 -25.66 -10.20 11.63
N ALA A 374 -25.36 -8.94 11.97
CA ALA A 374 -23.99 -8.45 12.05
C ALA A 374 -23.12 -9.31 13.00
N GLY A 375 -21.99 -9.77 12.49
CA GLY A 375 -21.02 -10.60 13.23
C GLY A 375 -21.32 -12.11 13.22
N GLU A 376 -22.48 -12.56 12.75
CA GLU A 376 -22.80 -13.99 12.71
C GLU A 376 -22.18 -14.72 11.51
N ALA A 377 -22.03 -14.04 10.37
CA ALA A 377 -21.45 -14.60 9.16
C ALA A 377 -19.99 -15.04 9.36
N ASN A 378 -19.65 -16.25 8.91
CA ASN A 378 -18.26 -16.66 8.78
C ASN A 378 -17.67 -16.15 7.46
N THR A 379 -16.35 -16.00 7.41
CA THR A 379 -15.57 -15.88 6.18
C THR A 379 -14.88 -17.20 5.93
N ILE A 380 -15.23 -17.90 4.85
CA ILE A 380 -14.74 -19.25 4.50
C ILE A 380 -14.10 -19.18 3.12
N ALA A 381 -12.77 -19.25 3.05
CA ALA A 381 -12.07 -19.07 1.78
C ALA A 381 -10.73 -19.78 1.70
N ASN A 382 -10.21 -19.91 0.47
CA ASN A 382 -8.88 -20.45 0.16
C ASN A 382 -8.68 -21.94 0.49
N TRP A 383 -9.75 -22.72 0.57
CA TRP A 383 -9.66 -24.16 0.80
C TRP A 383 -9.45 -24.92 -0.52
N GLY A 384 -8.65 -25.98 -0.50
CA GLY A 384 -8.33 -26.74 -1.72
C GLY A 384 -9.49 -27.53 -2.33
N ALA A 385 -10.58 -27.76 -1.57
CA ALA A 385 -11.82 -28.39 -2.00
C ALA A 385 -13.01 -27.45 -1.71
N ASP A 386 -14.15 -27.96 -1.22
CA ASP A 386 -15.33 -27.13 -0.94
C ASP A 386 -15.16 -26.20 0.26
N GLY A 387 -15.84 -25.05 0.22
CA GLY A 387 -15.98 -24.18 1.39
C GLY A 387 -16.73 -24.87 2.53
N VAL A 388 -17.94 -25.37 2.25
CA VAL A 388 -18.80 -26.11 3.18
C VAL A 388 -19.34 -27.35 2.48
N ASN A 389 -18.84 -28.54 2.86
CA ASN A 389 -19.36 -29.81 2.37
C ASN A 389 -20.34 -30.43 3.38
N VAL A 390 -21.61 -30.52 2.99
CA VAL A 390 -22.71 -31.08 3.79
C VAL A 390 -23.03 -32.51 3.35
N GLY A 391 -22.05 -33.30 2.87
CA GLY A 391 -22.31 -34.61 2.28
C GLY A 391 -23.04 -35.65 3.17
N TYR A 392 -23.26 -35.36 4.46
CA TYR A 392 -24.11 -36.13 5.37
C TYR A 392 -24.98 -35.22 6.27
N GLY A 393 -26.11 -35.75 6.75
CA GLY A 393 -26.95 -35.11 7.76
C GLY A 393 -28.11 -34.27 7.20
N ASP A 394 -29.04 -33.87 8.07
CA ASP A 394 -30.17 -33.00 7.68
C ASP A 394 -30.24 -31.76 8.58
N ARG A 395 -30.97 -30.74 8.12
CA ARG A 395 -31.23 -29.49 8.87
C ARG A 395 -29.98 -28.64 9.12
N HIS A 396 -29.03 -28.64 8.19
CA HIS A 396 -27.83 -27.80 8.26
C HIS A 396 -28.08 -26.47 7.55
N ALA A 397 -28.32 -25.42 8.36
CA ALA A 397 -28.56 -24.08 7.86
C ALA A 397 -27.21 -23.40 7.53
N VAL A 398 -27.02 -22.96 6.29
CA VAL A 398 -25.83 -22.22 5.85
C VAL A 398 -26.25 -20.83 5.42
N LEU A 399 -26.07 -19.85 6.32
CA LEU A 399 -26.73 -18.55 6.23
C LEU A 399 -25.71 -17.40 6.22
N GLY A 400 -25.88 -16.46 5.30
CA GLY A 400 -25.16 -15.18 5.27
C GLY A 400 -23.62 -15.23 5.22
N ASN A 401 -22.99 -16.40 5.08
CA ASN A 401 -21.53 -16.54 5.07
C ASN A 401 -20.91 -15.91 3.81
N VAL A 402 -19.70 -15.42 3.96
CA VAL A 402 -18.82 -15.14 2.82
C VAL A 402 -18.09 -16.42 2.48
N ILE A 403 -18.32 -16.97 1.29
CA ILE A 403 -17.70 -18.23 0.83
C ILE A 403 -17.10 -18.00 -0.56
N ARG A 404 -15.77 -17.99 -0.68
CA ARG A 404 -15.09 -17.61 -1.95
C ARG A 404 -13.71 -18.24 -2.07
N ASP A 405 -13.14 -18.23 -3.27
CA ASP A 405 -11.76 -18.64 -3.54
C ASP A 405 -11.43 -20.08 -3.10
N ASN A 406 -12.44 -20.95 -3.04
CA ASN A 406 -12.25 -22.37 -2.72
C ASN A 406 -12.00 -23.15 -4.03
N GLY A 407 -11.34 -24.30 -3.93
CA GLY A 407 -10.90 -25.07 -5.09
C GLY A 407 -12.04 -25.74 -5.87
N ASP A 408 -13.11 -26.08 -5.16
CA ASP A 408 -14.33 -26.71 -5.70
C ASP A 408 -15.57 -25.82 -5.43
N LEU A 409 -16.69 -26.34 -4.93
CA LEU A 409 -17.91 -25.55 -4.69
C LEU A 409 -17.87 -24.84 -3.34
N GLY A 410 -18.51 -23.68 -3.22
CA GLY A 410 -18.66 -23.01 -1.92
C GLY A 410 -19.55 -23.79 -0.95
N ILE A 411 -20.64 -24.39 -1.45
CA ILE A 411 -21.50 -25.31 -0.71
C ILE A 411 -21.75 -26.50 -1.62
N ASP A 412 -21.44 -27.71 -1.12
CA ASP A 412 -21.74 -28.99 -1.77
C ASP A 412 -22.61 -29.84 -0.84
N LEU A 413 -23.67 -30.43 -1.38
CA LEU A 413 -24.56 -31.35 -0.65
C LEU A 413 -24.18 -32.83 -0.87
N THR A 414 -23.14 -33.11 -1.63
CA THR A 414 -22.67 -34.45 -1.93
C THR A 414 -21.16 -34.56 -1.72
N PHE A 415 -20.58 -35.71 -2.09
CA PHE A 415 -19.13 -35.88 -2.20
C PHE A 415 -18.71 -36.05 -3.66
N ASP A 416 -19.66 -35.87 -4.59
CA ASP A 416 -19.37 -35.85 -6.02
C ASP A 416 -19.08 -34.42 -6.47
N ASP A 417 -18.27 -34.27 -7.53
CA ASP A 417 -17.63 -33.01 -7.92
C ASP A 417 -18.59 -32.03 -8.61
N GLY A 418 -19.87 -32.00 -8.20
CA GLY A 418 -20.87 -31.24 -8.92
C GLY A 418 -22.15 -30.93 -8.15
N VAL A 419 -22.85 -29.95 -8.72
CA VAL A 419 -24.09 -29.42 -8.17
C VAL A 419 -25.21 -30.43 -8.34
N THR A 420 -25.99 -30.63 -7.28
CA THR A 420 -27.18 -31.45 -7.27
C THR A 420 -28.20 -30.96 -8.31
N ILE A 421 -28.91 -31.92 -8.90
CA ILE A 421 -29.85 -31.64 -9.97
C ILE A 421 -31.17 -31.22 -9.35
N ASN A 422 -31.70 -30.05 -9.73
CA ASN A 422 -33.07 -29.69 -9.42
C ASN A 422 -34.07 -30.70 -10.04
N ASP A 423 -34.76 -31.47 -9.19
CA ASP A 423 -35.82 -32.40 -9.57
C ASP A 423 -37.23 -31.80 -9.33
N VAL A 424 -38.28 -32.51 -9.75
CA VAL A 424 -39.66 -32.00 -9.62
C VAL A 424 -40.18 -32.27 -8.22
N ASP A 425 -40.75 -31.26 -7.57
CA ASP A 425 -41.31 -31.31 -6.22
C ASP A 425 -40.29 -31.62 -5.09
N ASP A 426 -38.99 -31.79 -5.39
CA ASP A 426 -37.91 -32.06 -4.42
C ASP A 426 -38.22 -33.28 -3.54
N VAL A 427 -38.26 -34.44 -4.20
CA VAL A 427 -38.64 -35.73 -3.58
C VAL A 427 -37.44 -36.54 -3.10
N ASP A 428 -36.25 -35.99 -3.27
CA ASP A 428 -35.01 -36.63 -2.92
C ASP A 428 -34.82 -36.76 -1.40
N THR A 429 -33.86 -37.60 -1.01
CA THR A 429 -33.51 -37.84 0.39
C THR A 429 -32.00 -37.90 0.51
N GLY A 430 -31.42 -37.24 1.50
CA GLY A 430 -29.98 -37.19 1.67
C GLY A 430 -29.56 -36.02 2.56
N ALA A 431 -28.32 -35.59 2.37
CA ALA A 431 -27.76 -34.35 2.90
C ALA A 431 -28.71 -33.17 2.68
N ASN A 432 -29.20 -32.52 3.73
CA ASN A 432 -30.19 -31.43 3.63
C ASN A 432 -31.38 -31.75 2.71
N ASP A 433 -31.83 -33.01 2.67
CA ASP A 433 -32.86 -33.50 1.77
C ASP A 433 -32.55 -33.27 0.26
N LEU A 434 -31.30 -32.97 -0.09
CA LEU A 434 -30.83 -32.52 -1.40
C LEU A 434 -31.61 -31.31 -1.94
N GLN A 435 -31.99 -30.42 -1.03
CA GLN A 435 -32.81 -29.24 -1.29
C GLN A 435 -32.46 -28.54 -2.61
N ASN A 436 -33.47 -28.42 -3.49
CA ASN A 436 -33.32 -27.73 -4.76
C ASN A 436 -32.88 -26.27 -4.56
N HIS A 437 -31.90 -25.86 -5.37
CA HIS A 437 -31.40 -24.49 -5.38
C HIS A 437 -32.31 -23.58 -6.22
N PRO A 438 -32.39 -22.27 -5.92
CA PRO A 438 -33.16 -21.34 -6.74
C PRO A 438 -32.61 -21.25 -8.17
N VAL A 439 -33.48 -20.88 -9.11
CA VAL A 439 -33.09 -20.52 -10.48
C VAL A 439 -33.33 -19.03 -10.65
N LEU A 440 -32.25 -18.25 -10.70
CA LEU A 440 -32.34 -16.81 -10.92
C LEU A 440 -32.58 -16.52 -12.40
N LEU A 441 -33.52 -15.63 -12.68
CA LEU A 441 -33.89 -15.21 -14.03
C LEU A 441 -33.31 -13.83 -14.38
N SER A 442 -33.25 -12.91 -13.42
CA SER A 442 -32.67 -11.59 -13.63
C SER A 442 -32.28 -10.92 -12.31
N ALA A 443 -31.27 -10.05 -12.39
CA ALA A 443 -30.82 -9.16 -11.33
C ALA A 443 -30.71 -7.73 -11.90
N GLY A 444 -31.64 -6.86 -11.50
CA GLY A 444 -31.82 -5.54 -12.06
C GLY A 444 -31.55 -4.42 -11.06
N ILE A 445 -30.58 -3.56 -11.35
CA ILE A 445 -30.20 -2.43 -10.51
C ILE A 445 -31.12 -1.25 -10.82
N VAL A 446 -31.90 -0.84 -9.81
CA VAL A 446 -32.80 0.32 -9.86
C VAL A 446 -32.38 1.31 -8.77
N GLY A 447 -31.62 2.33 -9.15
CA GLY A 447 -31.00 3.24 -8.18
C GLY A 447 -29.99 2.50 -7.31
N SER A 448 -30.19 2.48 -5.99
CA SER A 448 -29.34 1.75 -5.03
C SER A 448 -29.94 0.41 -4.58
N SER A 449 -30.97 -0.08 -5.27
CA SER A 449 -31.65 -1.33 -4.93
C SER A 449 -31.48 -2.34 -6.05
N LEU A 450 -31.50 -3.62 -5.69
CA LEU A 450 -31.45 -4.72 -6.63
C LEU A 450 -32.83 -5.40 -6.67
N VAL A 451 -33.44 -5.47 -7.83
CA VAL A 451 -34.65 -6.26 -8.07
C VAL A 451 -34.20 -7.63 -8.56
N VAL A 452 -34.56 -8.69 -7.85
CA VAL A 452 -34.21 -10.06 -8.22
C VAL A 452 -35.46 -10.83 -8.55
N THR A 453 -35.45 -11.54 -9.68
CA THR A 453 -36.52 -12.42 -10.11
C THR A 453 -36.00 -13.84 -10.28
N GLY A 454 -36.76 -14.84 -9.87
CA GLY A 454 -36.37 -16.23 -9.99
C GLY A 454 -37.52 -17.20 -9.79
N THR A 455 -37.20 -18.48 -9.88
CA THR A 455 -38.12 -19.58 -9.62
C THR A 455 -37.50 -20.59 -8.67
N LEU A 456 -38.35 -21.36 -7.99
CA LEU A 456 -37.97 -22.55 -7.25
C LEU A 456 -39.03 -23.63 -7.50
N ASP A 457 -38.59 -24.85 -7.81
CA ASP A 457 -39.43 -26.05 -7.77
C ASP A 457 -38.92 -26.89 -6.60
N SER A 458 -39.70 -27.00 -5.53
CA SER A 458 -39.32 -27.76 -4.33
C SER A 458 -40.55 -28.26 -3.58
N THR A 459 -40.41 -28.70 -2.33
CA THR A 459 -41.48 -29.35 -1.57
C THR A 459 -42.78 -28.51 -1.60
N PRO A 460 -43.94 -29.10 -2.00
CA PRO A 460 -45.21 -28.36 -2.12
C PRO A 460 -45.72 -27.72 -0.84
N SER A 461 -46.21 -26.49 -0.94
CA SER A 461 -46.78 -25.70 0.16
C SER A 461 -45.81 -25.49 1.34
N THR A 462 -44.52 -25.45 1.05
CA THR A 462 -43.43 -25.19 2.01
C THR A 462 -42.91 -23.77 1.82
N ALA A 463 -42.53 -23.12 2.92
CA ALA A 463 -41.95 -21.78 2.89
C ALA A 463 -40.42 -21.86 2.91
N PHE A 464 -39.78 -20.99 2.13
CA PHE A 464 -38.34 -20.90 1.98
C PHE A 464 -37.86 -19.48 2.25
N ASP A 465 -36.69 -19.41 2.86
CA ASP A 465 -35.88 -18.20 2.96
C ASP A 465 -34.80 -18.24 1.88
N PHE A 466 -34.53 -17.11 1.23
CA PHE A 466 -33.55 -16.99 0.16
C PHE A 466 -32.48 -15.99 0.59
N ASP A 467 -31.23 -16.43 0.71
CA ASP A 467 -30.09 -15.56 0.93
C ASP A 467 -29.45 -15.22 -0.42
N PHE A 468 -29.21 -13.94 -0.69
CA PHE A 468 -28.62 -13.46 -1.94
C PHE A 468 -27.21 -12.94 -1.70
N PHE A 469 -26.35 -13.18 -2.70
CA PHE A 469 -24.94 -12.83 -2.65
C PHE A 469 -24.51 -12.16 -3.96
N ALA A 470 -23.56 -11.23 -3.87
CA ALA A 470 -22.88 -10.63 -5.00
C ALA A 470 -21.43 -11.13 -5.07
N ASN A 471 -20.95 -11.35 -6.28
CA ASN A 471 -19.58 -11.75 -6.59
C ASN A 471 -19.01 -10.80 -7.65
N THR A 472 -17.78 -10.35 -7.44
CA THR A 472 -17.03 -9.56 -8.42
C THR A 472 -16.57 -10.43 -9.58
N THR A 473 -16.20 -11.68 -9.29
CA THR A 473 -15.86 -12.71 -10.27
C THR A 473 -16.88 -13.84 -10.28
N ALA A 474 -17.09 -14.46 -11.44
CA ALA A 474 -17.86 -15.69 -11.49
C ALA A 474 -16.94 -16.88 -11.23
N ASP A 475 -17.37 -17.75 -10.31
CA ASP A 475 -16.76 -19.07 -10.13
C ASP A 475 -16.68 -19.86 -11.46
N ALA A 476 -15.66 -20.70 -11.60
CA ALA A 476 -15.41 -21.49 -12.80
C ALA A 476 -16.56 -22.46 -13.15
N SER A 477 -17.28 -22.98 -12.15
CA SER A 477 -18.45 -23.83 -12.35
C SER A 477 -19.72 -23.03 -12.71
N GLY A 478 -19.67 -21.70 -12.61
CA GLY A 478 -20.78 -20.78 -12.87
C GLY A 478 -21.75 -20.61 -11.69
N ARG A 479 -21.44 -21.25 -10.56
CA ARG A 479 -22.08 -21.13 -9.24
C ARG A 479 -21.06 -21.53 -8.17
N GLY A 480 -21.32 -21.37 -6.89
CA GLY A 480 -20.37 -21.85 -5.87
C GLY A 480 -19.58 -20.77 -5.15
N GLU A 481 -19.77 -19.49 -5.45
CA GLU A 481 -19.18 -18.40 -4.68
C GLU A 481 -20.22 -17.40 -4.19
N ALA A 482 -19.91 -16.83 -3.03
CA ALA A 482 -20.65 -15.84 -2.29
C ALA A 482 -19.66 -14.89 -1.60
N GLU A 483 -19.03 -14.02 -2.37
CA GLU A 483 -18.05 -13.04 -1.89
C GLU A 483 -18.68 -12.03 -0.91
N ARG A 484 -19.95 -11.67 -1.14
CA ARG A 484 -20.64 -10.68 -0.31
C ARG A 484 -22.13 -10.96 -0.18
N TYR A 485 -22.60 -11.08 1.06
CA TYR A 485 -24.03 -11.13 1.36
C TYR A 485 -24.70 -9.77 1.09
N ILE A 486 -25.82 -9.77 0.35
CA ILE A 486 -26.53 -8.55 -0.09
C ILE A 486 -27.99 -8.47 0.38
N GLY A 487 -28.48 -9.49 1.10
CA GLY A 487 -29.78 -9.50 1.75
C GLY A 487 -30.57 -10.77 1.47
N SER A 488 -31.79 -10.85 2.03
CA SER A 488 -32.63 -12.04 1.93
C SER A 488 -34.10 -11.74 1.66
N PHE A 489 -34.80 -12.73 1.11
CA PHE A 489 -36.26 -12.80 1.13
C PHE A 489 -36.71 -13.89 2.11
N TYR A 490 -37.77 -13.63 2.87
CA TYR A 490 -38.20 -14.54 3.95
C TYR A 490 -39.60 -15.10 3.74
N GLY A 491 -39.77 -16.39 4.02
CA GLY A 491 -41.04 -17.07 4.18
C GLY A 491 -41.88 -17.14 2.90
N ILE A 492 -41.26 -17.18 1.73
CA ILE A 492 -41.97 -17.26 0.45
C ILE A 492 -42.33 -18.72 0.18
N SER A 493 -43.60 -19.02 -0.08
CA SER A 493 -44.09 -20.41 -0.18
C SER A 493 -44.30 -20.89 -1.59
N THR A 494 -43.90 -22.14 -1.86
CA THR A 494 -44.27 -22.90 -3.06
C THR A 494 -45.79 -23.14 -3.11
N ASP A 495 -46.31 -23.34 -4.33
CA ASP A 495 -47.72 -23.65 -4.54
C ASP A 495 -48.05 -25.12 -4.19
N THR A 496 -49.27 -25.57 -4.52
CA THR A 496 -49.69 -26.95 -4.25
C THR A 496 -49.00 -28.00 -5.13
N ASN A 497 -48.22 -27.58 -6.12
CA ASN A 497 -47.43 -28.40 -7.03
C ASN A 497 -45.92 -28.08 -6.89
N GLY A 498 -45.47 -27.56 -5.75
CA GLY A 498 -44.04 -27.32 -5.52
C GLY A 498 -43.44 -26.10 -6.20
N ASN A 499 -44.21 -25.40 -7.04
CA ASN A 499 -43.69 -24.33 -7.87
C ASN A 499 -43.78 -22.95 -7.18
N LEU A 500 -42.73 -22.16 -7.31
CA LEU A 500 -42.66 -20.77 -6.86
C LEU A 500 -42.04 -19.88 -7.95
N ILE A 501 -42.64 -18.71 -8.16
CA ILE A 501 -42.04 -17.59 -8.89
C ILE A 501 -41.95 -16.42 -7.91
N PHE A 502 -40.76 -15.85 -7.76
CA PHE A 502 -40.53 -14.69 -6.90
C PHE A 502 -39.96 -13.51 -7.69
N SER A 503 -40.32 -12.31 -7.24
CA SER A 503 -39.83 -11.03 -7.76
C SER A 503 -39.96 -10.02 -6.62
N ASP A 504 -38.83 -9.60 -6.07
CA ASP A 504 -38.81 -8.63 -4.97
C ASP A 504 -37.52 -7.78 -5.00
N THR A 505 -37.44 -6.77 -4.14
CA THR A 505 -36.39 -5.75 -4.14
C THR A 505 -35.54 -5.82 -2.87
N LEU A 506 -34.24 -5.99 -3.03
CA LEU A 506 -33.23 -5.82 -2.00
C LEU A 506 -32.79 -4.34 -1.95
N GLY A 507 -33.26 -3.62 -0.93
CA GLY A 507 -32.92 -2.21 -0.75
C GLY A 507 -31.51 -2.02 -0.19
N GLY A 508 -30.69 -1.19 -0.84
CA GLY A 508 -29.34 -0.89 -0.35
C GLY A 508 -28.33 -2.02 -0.56
N ALA A 509 -28.59 -2.93 -1.51
CA ALA A 509 -27.76 -4.09 -1.81
C ALA A 509 -26.33 -3.74 -2.26
N ASN A 510 -26.09 -2.48 -2.69
CA ASN A 510 -24.79 -1.98 -3.18
C ASN A 510 -24.15 -2.97 -4.17
N VAL A 511 -24.88 -3.31 -5.22
CA VAL A 511 -24.40 -4.17 -6.31
C VAL A 511 -24.08 -3.29 -7.50
N ALA A 512 -22.88 -3.45 -8.06
CA ALA A 512 -22.44 -2.72 -9.23
C ALA A 512 -22.90 -3.42 -10.51
N ALA A 513 -23.11 -2.65 -11.59
CA ALA A 513 -23.41 -3.25 -12.88
C ALA A 513 -22.20 -4.07 -13.36
N GLY A 514 -22.43 -5.31 -13.76
CA GLY A 514 -21.37 -6.25 -14.16
C GLY A 514 -21.03 -7.29 -13.09
N GLU A 515 -21.32 -7.03 -11.81
CA GLU A 515 -21.20 -8.07 -10.76
C GLU A 515 -22.17 -9.23 -11.01
N PHE A 516 -21.86 -10.38 -10.45
CA PHE A 516 -22.68 -11.59 -10.50
C PHE A 516 -23.51 -11.72 -9.24
N VAL A 517 -24.75 -12.18 -9.37
CA VAL A 517 -25.67 -12.43 -8.25
C VAL A 517 -26.00 -13.91 -8.20
N THR A 518 -25.87 -14.51 -7.02
CA THR A 518 -26.32 -15.88 -6.72
C THR A 518 -27.24 -15.88 -5.49
N ALA A 519 -27.81 -17.05 -5.19
CA ALA A 519 -28.63 -17.26 -4.02
C ALA A 519 -28.63 -18.71 -3.55
N THR A 520 -28.96 -18.92 -2.28
CA THR A 520 -29.36 -20.22 -1.72
C THR A 520 -30.85 -20.19 -1.36
N ALA A 521 -31.45 -21.37 -1.18
CA ALA A 521 -32.77 -21.53 -0.60
C ALA A 521 -32.68 -22.40 0.66
N THR A 522 -33.26 -21.94 1.76
CA THR A 522 -33.31 -22.65 3.03
C THR A 522 -34.75 -22.92 3.45
N ASP A 523 -35.08 -24.18 3.72
CA ASP A 523 -36.40 -24.56 4.21
C ASP A 523 -36.58 -24.20 5.71
N GLN A 524 -37.81 -24.33 6.23
CA GLN A 524 -38.09 -24.02 7.65
C GLN A 524 -37.45 -25.00 8.65
N ASN A 525 -36.93 -26.14 8.19
CA ASN A 525 -36.20 -27.09 9.03
C ASN A 525 -34.70 -26.78 9.06
N GLY A 526 -34.22 -25.87 8.21
CA GLY A 526 -32.80 -25.50 8.10
C GLY A 526 -32.08 -26.18 6.95
N ASN A 527 -32.74 -26.97 6.09
CA ASN A 527 -32.12 -27.57 4.92
C ASN A 527 -31.77 -26.47 3.91
N THR A 528 -30.48 -26.20 3.71
CA THR A 528 -30.00 -25.18 2.76
C THR A 528 -29.49 -25.84 1.48
N SER A 529 -29.89 -25.28 0.33
CA SER A 529 -29.40 -25.68 -0.99
C SER A 529 -27.95 -25.26 -1.23
N GLU A 530 -27.35 -25.81 -2.28
CA GLU A 530 -26.17 -25.21 -2.92
C GLU A 530 -26.50 -23.84 -3.56
N PHE A 531 -25.48 -23.16 -4.08
CA PHE A 531 -25.65 -21.88 -4.77
C PHE A 531 -26.32 -22.02 -6.14
N ALA A 532 -27.22 -21.08 -6.45
CA ALA A 532 -27.80 -20.91 -7.76
C ALA A 532 -26.76 -20.52 -8.83
N VAL A 533 -27.10 -20.75 -10.09
CA VAL A 533 -26.34 -20.21 -11.22
C VAL A 533 -26.30 -18.69 -11.14
N ASN A 534 -25.10 -18.14 -11.32
CA ASN A 534 -24.85 -16.70 -11.34
C ASN A 534 -25.66 -16.00 -12.45
N VAL A 535 -26.29 -14.88 -12.11
CA VAL A 535 -26.86 -13.93 -13.09
C VAL A 535 -26.14 -12.60 -12.99
N THR A 536 -25.78 -12.00 -14.12
CA THR A 536 -25.12 -10.69 -14.15
C THR A 536 -26.10 -9.59 -13.76
N ALA A 537 -25.69 -8.72 -12.84
CA ALA A 537 -26.44 -7.54 -12.44
C ALA A 537 -26.31 -6.45 -13.52
N GLY A 538 -27.45 -6.04 -14.08
CA GLY A 538 -27.51 -4.94 -15.06
C GLY A 538 -28.24 -3.72 -14.53
N SER A 539 -27.98 -2.55 -15.10
CA SER A 539 -28.81 -1.36 -14.88
C SER A 539 -30.20 -1.58 -15.47
N THR A 540 -31.26 -1.25 -14.71
CA THR A 540 -32.64 -1.44 -15.16
C THR A 540 -33.36 -0.12 -15.38
N ILE A 541 -34.04 0.00 -16.52
CA ILE A 541 -34.91 1.12 -16.85
C ILE A 541 -36.32 0.65 -17.22
N ALA A 542 -37.32 1.37 -16.75
CA ALA A 542 -38.72 1.16 -17.13
C ALA A 542 -39.11 2.16 -18.23
N LEU A 543 -39.21 1.67 -19.47
CA LEU A 543 -39.66 2.45 -20.62
C LEU A 543 -41.19 2.44 -20.66
N ILE A 544 -41.83 3.59 -20.48
CA ILE A 544 -43.26 3.73 -20.70
C ILE A 544 -43.50 3.79 -22.21
N ALA A 545 -44.55 3.13 -22.71
CA ALA A 545 -44.91 3.21 -24.13
C ALA A 545 -45.03 4.68 -24.57
N GLU A 546 -44.25 5.07 -25.59
CA GLU A 546 -44.28 6.42 -26.16
C GLU A 546 -45.47 6.62 -27.10
N ALA A 547 -45.95 5.51 -27.69
CA ALA A 547 -47.14 5.44 -28.50
C ALA A 547 -47.85 4.10 -28.26
N ASP A 548 -49.17 4.16 -28.11
CA ASP A 548 -50.02 2.98 -28.01
C ASP A 548 -51.37 3.18 -28.68
N THR A 549 -51.92 2.09 -29.20
CA THR A 549 -53.27 2.07 -29.78
C THR A 549 -53.74 0.63 -29.86
N PHE A 550 -55.03 0.42 -30.10
CA PHE A 550 -55.49 -0.85 -30.64
C PHE A 550 -56.17 -0.65 -32.00
N LEU A 551 -56.04 -1.66 -32.84
CA LEU A 551 -56.69 -1.76 -34.15
C LEU A 551 -58.04 -2.44 -33.98
N ASP A 552 -59.05 -2.03 -34.75
CA ASP A 552 -60.34 -2.73 -34.82
C ASP A 552 -60.77 -2.91 -36.29
N ALA A 553 -60.76 -4.16 -36.75
CA ALA A 553 -61.15 -4.51 -38.12
C ALA A 553 -62.61 -4.15 -38.46
N GLY A 554 -63.48 -3.99 -37.45
CA GLY A 554 -64.86 -3.53 -37.61
C GLY A 554 -65.01 -2.01 -37.68
N ALA A 555 -63.98 -1.25 -37.29
CA ALA A 555 -64.01 0.21 -37.15
C ALA A 555 -62.79 0.89 -37.81
N THR A 556 -62.56 0.54 -39.07
CA THR A 556 -61.45 0.86 -39.97
C THR A 556 -61.04 2.33 -40.16
N GLY A 557 -61.80 3.29 -39.64
CA GLY A 557 -61.49 4.73 -39.68
C GLY A 557 -61.38 5.37 -38.29
N THR A 558 -61.28 4.55 -37.24
CA THR A 558 -61.25 5.00 -35.85
C THR A 558 -59.86 4.77 -35.29
N ASN A 559 -59.26 5.84 -34.79
CA ASN A 559 -58.02 5.79 -34.04
C ASN A 559 -58.36 5.73 -32.54
N TYR A 560 -57.78 4.78 -31.81
CA TYR A 560 -58.01 4.57 -30.39
C TYR A 560 -56.84 4.97 -29.50
N GLY A 561 -55.85 5.71 -30.01
CA GLY A 561 -54.70 6.17 -29.22
C GLY A 561 -55.08 7.03 -28.01
N VAL A 562 -56.19 7.79 -28.09
CA VAL A 562 -56.70 8.55 -26.92
C VAL A 562 -57.61 7.73 -25.98
N SER A 563 -57.82 6.45 -26.27
CA SER A 563 -58.62 5.55 -25.42
C SER A 563 -57.85 5.28 -24.14
N THR A 564 -58.53 5.18 -23.00
CA THR A 564 -57.91 4.73 -21.73
C THR A 564 -57.71 3.21 -21.67
N SER A 565 -57.91 2.51 -22.79
CA SER A 565 -57.98 1.06 -22.84
C SER A 565 -57.52 0.52 -24.19
N LEU A 566 -56.75 -0.55 -24.12
CA LEU A 566 -56.21 -1.34 -25.21
C LEU A 566 -56.95 -2.67 -25.27
N VAL A 567 -57.43 -3.08 -26.44
CA VAL A 567 -58.32 -4.25 -26.57
C VAL A 567 -57.72 -5.29 -27.51
N VAL A 568 -57.66 -6.54 -27.04
CA VAL A 568 -57.33 -7.70 -27.88
C VAL A 568 -58.49 -8.69 -27.83
N ASP A 569 -58.90 -9.20 -28.99
CA ASP A 569 -59.98 -10.18 -29.10
C ASP A 569 -59.59 -11.42 -29.89
N ARG A 570 -60.46 -12.43 -29.86
CA ARG A 570 -60.34 -13.66 -30.66
C ARG A 570 -61.18 -13.65 -31.94
N SER A 571 -61.80 -12.54 -32.33
CA SER A 571 -62.83 -12.58 -33.39
C SER A 571 -62.20 -12.42 -34.79
N GLY A 572 -62.67 -13.10 -35.82
CA GLY A 572 -62.39 -12.69 -37.22
C GLY A 572 -61.11 -13.12 -37.96
N GLY A 573 -60.37 -14.14 -37.52
CA GLY A 573 -59.29 -14.77 -38.33
C GLY A 573 -58.05 -15.13 -37.52
N ASP A 574 -56.92 -15.40 -38.21
CA ASP A 574 -55.66 -15.94 -37.65
C ASP A 574 -54.94 -15.01 -36.65
N LEU A 575 -55.39 -13.75 -36.44
CA LEU A 575 -54.79 -12.78 -35.52
C LEU A 575 -55.85 -11.92 -34.75
N GLY A 576 -57.10 -12.36 -34.69
CA GLY A 576 -58.21 -11.55 -34.13
C GLY A 576 -58.61 -10.33 -34.99
N ASN A 577 -59.59 -9.57 -34.54
CA ASN A 577 -60.12 -8.35 -35.17
C ASN A 577 -59.62 -7.13 -34.41
N GLN A 578 -59.46 -7.26 -33.09
CA GLN A 578 -58.89 -6.27 -32.19
C GLN A 578 -57.50 -6.69 -31.73
N ARG A 579 -56.51 -5.80 -31.88
CA ARG A 579 -55.08 -6.06 -31.64
C ARG A 579 -54.41 -4.81 -31.11
N VAL A 580 -53.42 -4.95 -30.26
CA VAL A 580 -52.70 -3.83 -29.65
C VAL A 580 -51.40 -3.56 -30.39
N LEU A 581 -51.05 -2.28 -30.55
CA LEU A 581 -49.74 -1.81 -31.02
C LEU A 581 -49.10 -0.97 -29.91
N LEU A 582 -47.82 -1.19 -29.67
CA LEU A 582 -47.01 -0.46 -28.70
C LEU A 582 -45.67 -0.08 -29.32
N ARG A 583 -45.16 1.10 -29.00
CA ARG A 583 -43.79 1.51 -29.30
C ARG A 583 -43.15 2.15 -28.06
N PHE A 584 -41.87 1.87 -27.85
CA PHE A 584 -41.09 2.33 -26.70
C PHE A 584 -39.89 3.14 -27.19
N ASP A 585 -39.51 4.18 -26.43
CA ASP A 585 -38.35 5.02 -26.73
C ASP A 585 -37.07 4.36 -26.19
N GLU A 586 -36.24 3.83 -27.08
CA GLU A 586 -34.98 3.17 -26.71
C GLU A 586 -33.83 4.15 -26.46
N SER A 587 -33.98 5.44 -26.79
CA SER A 587 -32.91 6.44 -26.67
C SER A 587 -32.49 6.72 -25.22
N LEU A 588 -33.27 6.23 -24.26
CA LEU A 588 -32.97 6.29 -22.83
C LEU A 588 -31.96 5.22 -22.38
N ILE A 589 -31.63 4.25 -23.23
CA ILE A 589 -30.59 3.25 -22.98
C ILE A 589 -29.32 3.69 -23.73
N PRO A 590 -28.16 3.75 -23.07
CA PRO A 590 -26.90 4.10 -23.73
C PRO A 590 -26.60 3.18 -24.92
N GLY A 591 -26.00 3.72 -25.99
CA GLY A 591 -25.54 2.91 -27.11
C GLY A 591 -24.36 2.01 -26.70
N GLY A 592 -24.18 0.87 -27.39
CA GLY A 592 -23.09 -0.08 -27.09
C GLY A 592 -23.37 -1.00 -25.89
N THR A 593 -24.59 -0.98 -25.35
CA THR A 593 -24.95 -1.83 -24.21
C THR A 593 -25.42 -3.23 -24.64
N THR A 594 -25.15 -4.22 -23.79
CA THR A 594 -25.74 -5.56 -23.91
C THR A 594 -27.05 -5.60 -23.15
N ILE A 595 -28.15 -5.94 -23.83
CA ILE A 595 -29.44 -6.12 -23.16
C ILE A 595 -29.48 -7.49 -22.49
N LEU A 596 -29.64 -7.51 -21.17
CA LEU A 596 -29.70 -8.72 -20.35
C LEU A 596 -31.12 -9.28 -20.21
N SER A 597 -32.14 -8.41 -20.14
CA SER A 597 -33.55 -8.80 -20.16
C SER A 597 -34.43 -7.68 -20.72
N ALA A 598 -35.59 -8.03 -21.29
CA ALA A 598 -36.61 -7.05 -21.70
C ALA A 598 -38.02 -7.61 -21.48
N ASP A 599 -38.66 -7.19 -20.39
CA ASP A 599 -39.97 -7.67 -19.94
C ASP A 599 -41.06 -6.64 -20.24
N LEU A 600 -41.95 -7.00 -21.17
CA LEU A 600 -43.13 -6.20 -21.51
C LEU A 600 -44.25 -6.47 -20.49
N LYS A 601 -44.68 -5.44 -19.75
CA LYS A 601 -45.70 -5.51 -18.69
C LYS A 601 -46.95 -4.70 -19.04
N LEU A 602 -48.11 -5.35 -19.08
CA LEU A 602 -49.42 -4.70 -19.28
C LEU A 602 -50.42 -5.10 -18.21
N ASN A 603 -51.24 -4.14 -17.74
CA ASN A 603 -52.28 -4.39 -16.73
C ASN A 603 -53.63 -4.76 -17.36
N ALA A 604 -54.03 -6.02 -17.30
CA ALA A 604 -55.34 -6.49 -17.73
C ALA A 604 -56.43 -6.07 -16.74
N THR A 605 -57.29 -5.14 -17.15
CA THR A 605 -58.40 -4.62 -16.32
C THR A 605 -59.68 -5.42 -16.46
N GLN A 606 -59.87 -6.10 -17.60
CA GLN A 606 -61.02 -6.98 -17.85
C GLN A 606 -60.59 -8.19 -18.67
N ASN A 607 -61.08 -9.37 -18.28
CA ASN A 607 -60.87 -10.62 -19.01
C ASN A 607 -62.17 -11.45 -18.94
N ASN A 608 -62.69 -11.88 -20.10
CA ASN A 608 -63.93 -12.66 -20.17
C ASN A 608 -63.72 -14.13 -20.61
N GLY A 609 -62.49 -14.62 -20.68
CA GLY A 609 -62.16 -16.02 -20.91
C GLY A 609 -60.70 -16.23 -21.33
N ALA A 610 -60.20 -17.46 -21.16
CA ALA A 610 -58.78 -17.76 -21.36
C ALA A 610 -58.39 -17.94 -22.84
N PHE A 611 -57.26 -17.34 -23.26
CA PHE A 611 -56.70 -17.52 -24.61
C PHE A 611 -55.24 -17.07 -24.76
N ASP A 612 -54.57 -17.66 -25.75
CA ASP A 612 -53.19 -17.30 -26.11
C ASP A 612 -53.12 -15.90 -26.72
N LEU A 613 -52.13 -15.14 -26.28
CA LEU A 613 -51.72 -13.86 -26.83
C LEU A 613 -50.29 -13.96 -27.30
N ASN A 614 -50.07 -13.63 -28.57
CA ASN A 614 -48.77 -13.65 -29.20
C ASN A 614 -48.27 -12.23 -29.44
N VAL A 615 -46.96 -12.04 -29.27
CA VAL A 615 -46.22 -10.81 -29.60
C VAL A 615 -45.55 -10.97 -30.96
N TYR A 616 -45.64 -9.93 -31.79
CA TYR A 616 -45.07 -9.88 -33.13
C TYR A 616 -44.29 -8.57 -33.37
N GLU A 617 -43.24 -8.60 -34.18
CA GLU A 617 -42.48 -7.42 -34.63
C GLU A 617 -43.30 -6.63 -35.64
N VAL A 618 -43.46 -5.31 -35.45
CA VAL A 618 -44.01 -4.44 -36.47
C VAL A 618 -42.88 -4.07 -37.44
N THR A 619 -43.08 -4.22 -38.75
CA THR A 619 -42.00 -4.01 -39.74
C THR A 619 -42.07 -2.65 -40.45
N ARG A 620 -43.01 -1.78 -40.06
CA ARG A 620 -43.18 -0.43 -40.61
C ARG A 620 -43.68 0.59 -39.59
N ALA A 621 -43.26 1.84 -39.78
CA ALA A 621 -43.69 2.96 -38.96
C ALA A 621 -45.22 3.17 -39.01
N TRP A 622 -45.74 3.62 -37.87
CA TRP A 622 -47.13 4.00 -37.66
C TRP A 622 -47.19 5.20 -36.71
N ASP A 623 -48.25 6.00 -36.85
CA ASP A 623 -48.48 7.20 -36.06
C ASP A 623 -49.75 7.06 -35.23
N GLU A 624 -49.61 7.25 -33.93
CA GLU A 624 -50.71 7.41 -33.00
C GLU A 624 -51.54 8.65 -33.37
N GLY A 625 -52.87 8.59 -33.25
CA GLY A 625 -53.77 9.70 -33.60
C GLY A 625 -54.07 9.96 -35.09
N SER A 626 -53.37 9.36 -36.07
CA SER A 626 -53.72 9.52 -37.49
C SER A 626 -54.94 8.65 -37.86
N ALA A 627 -55.93 9.18 -38.60
CA ALA A 627 -57.12 8.39 -39.00
C ALA A 627 -56.92 7.60 -40.31
N ASP A 628 -55.79 7.83 -40.99
CA ASP A 628 -55.59 7.41 -42.39
C ASP A 628 -54.18 6.88 -42.70
N GLY A 629 -53.16 7.11 -41.86
CA GLY A 629 -51.74 6.86 -42.18
C GLY A 629 -51.25 7.70 -43.38
N ALA A 630 -50.12 8.37 -43.28
CA ALA A 630 -49.60 9.12 -44.42
C ALA A 630 -49.18 8.17 -45.56
N ALA A 631 -49.05 8.68 -46.78
CA ALA A 631 -48.69 7.87 -47.95
C ALA A 631 -47.27 7.29 -47.81
N GLY A 632 -47.16 6.00 -47.43
CA GLY A 632 -45.90 5.30 -47.19
C GLY A 632 -45.87 4.53 -45.86
N GLU A 633 -46.77 4.87 -44.93
CA GLU A 633 -46.94 4.22 -43.64
C GLU A 633 -47.89 3.03 -43.71
N ALA A 634 -47.84 2.18 -42.68
CA ALA A 634 -48.83 1.13 -42.48
C ALA A 634 -50.16 1.81 -42.06
N ASN A 635 -51.25 1.65 -42.84
CA ASN A 635 -52.55 2.24 -42.49
C ASN A 635 -53.49 1.21 -41.89
N TRP A 636 -54.44 1.66 -41.06
CA TRP A 636 -55.33 0.88 -40.20
C TRP A 636 -56.06 -0.33 -40.83
N ASN A 637 -56.10 -0.43 -42.16
CA ASN A 637 -56.88 -1.44 -42.91
C ASN A 637 -56.06 -2.30 -43.86
N LYS A 638 -54.86 -1.87 -44.25
CA LYS A 638 -54.06 -2.59 -45.23
C LYS A 638 -52.58 -2.65 -44.85
N ARG A 639 -52.06 -3.86 -44.91
CA ARG A 639 -50.67 -4.25 -44.80
C ARG A 639 -50.04 -4.06 -46.18
N VAL A 640 -49.32 -2.96 -46.48
CA VAL A 640 -49.01 -2.52 -47.87
C VAL A 640 -50.29 -2.24 -48.70
N VAL A 641 -50.26 -1.33 -49.68
CA VAL A 641 -51.41 -1.02 -50.55
C VAL A 641 -51.95 -2.27 -51.26
N GLY A 642 -53.00 -2.90 -50.70
CA GLY A 642 -53.73 -4.00 -51.33
C GLY A 642 -53.95 -5.27 -50.50
N THR A 643 -53.30 -5.45 -49.35
CA THR A 643 -53.36 -6.67 -48.52
C THR A 643 -53.90 -6.38 -47.13
N ASN A 644 -54.72 -7.24 -46.52
CA ASN A 644 -55.32 -6.97 -45.20
C ASN A 644 -54.36 -7.36 -44.06
N TRP A 645 -54.41 -6.63 -42.93
CA TRP A 645 -53.70 -6.97 -41.68
C TRP A 645 -54.10 -8.32 -41.07
N THR A 646 -55.18 -8.92 -41.55
CA THR A 646 -55.69 -10.24 -41.14
C THR A 646 -54.88 -11.41 -41.69
N THR A 647 -53.72 -11.17 -42.33
CA THR A 647 -52.89 -12.18 -43.01
C THR A 647 -51.42 -12.01 -42.61
N SER A 648 -50.75 -13.10 -42.23
CA SER A 648 -49.29 -13.15 -41.99
C SER A 648 -48.53 -12.93 -43.33
N GLY A 649 -47.59 -11.96 -43.48
CA GLY A 649 -46.99 -11.59 -44.79
C GLY A 649 -46.36 -10.19 -45.16
N GLY A 650 -46.99 -8.99 -45.06
CA GLY A 650 -46.37 -7.59 -45.19
C GLY A 650 -45.79 -6.78 -43.94
N ASP A 651 -46.43 -5.70 -43.42
CA ASP A 651 -46.07 -4.81 -42.25
C ASP A 651 -45.93 -5.36 -40.78
N VAL A 652 -45.99 -6.68 -40.51
CA VAL A 652 -45.76 -7.30 -39.16
C VAL A 652 -45.13 -8.69 -39.34
N ASP A 653 -43.95 -8.97 -38.80
CA ASP A 653 -43.32 -10.29 -38.97
C ASP A 653 -44.28 -11.42 -38.53
N GLY A 654 -44.36 -12.47 -39.35
CA GLY A 654 -45.22 -13.62 -39.06
C GLY A 654 -44.70 -14.52 -37.93
N THR A 655 -43.46 -14.29 -37.51
CA THR A 655 -42.78 -15.02 -36.44
C THR A 655 -43.33 -14.58 -35.08
N VAL A 656 -43.70 -15.57 -34.26
CA VAL A 656 -44.14 -15.31 -32.88
C VAL A 656 -42.90 -15.13 -32.01
N LEU A 657 -42.80 -13.97 -31.34
CA LEU A 657 -41.65 -13.60 -30.51
C LEU A 657 -41.83 -14.04 -29.05
N ALA A 658 -43.06 -13.94 -28.56
CA ALA A 658 -43.44 -14.35 -27.22
C ALA A 658 -44.91 -14.78 -27.21
N THR A 659 -45.27 -15.73 -26.35
CA THR A 659 -46.65 -16.20 -26.17
C THR A 659 -47.02 -16.22 -24.70
N LEU A 660 -48.22 -15.75 -24.37
CA LEU A 660 -48.79 -15.83 -23.03
C LEU A 660 -50.20 -16.42 -23.09
N ASN A 661 -50.48 -17.45 -22.30
CA ASN A 661 -51.84 -17.95 -22.12
C ASN A 661 -52.55 -17.14 -21.03
N THR A 662 -53.57 -16.37 -21.41
CA THR A 662 -54.28 -15.50 -20.47
C THR A 662 -55.38 -16.25 -19.73
N GLY A 663 -55.56 -15.99 -18.43
CA GLY A 663 -56.60 -16.64 -17.61
C GLY A 663 -57.17 -15.81 -16.46
N ALA A 664 -56.61 -14.63 -16.19
CA ALA A 664 -57.04 -13.73 -15.11
C ALA A 664 -56.88 -12.25 -15.51
N THR A 665 -57.27 -11.34 -14.62
CA THR A 665 -56.96 -9.89 -14.65
C THR A 665 -55.72 -9.61 -13.81
N GLY A 666 -54.97 -8.54 -14.09
CA GLY A 666 -53.73 -8.18 -13.39
C GLY A 666 -52.58 -7.90 -14.36
N ILE A 667 -51.36 -7.79 -13.84
CA ILE A 667 -50.16 -7.59 -14.67
C ILE A 667 -49.86 -8.88 -15.43
N HIS A 668 -49.73 -8.75 -16.75
CA HIS A 668 -49.25 -9.77 -17.66
C HIS A 668 -47.86 -9.37 -18.15
N THR A 669 -46.94 -10.33 -18.19
CA THR A 669 -45.54 -10.12 -18.60
C THR A 669 -45.20 -11.01 -19.81
N TRP A 670 -44.49 -10.45 -20.79
CA TRP A 670 -43.89 -11.19 -21.91
C TRP A 670 -42.40 -10.91 -21.96
N ASP A 671 -41.57 -11.95 -22.09
CA ASP A 671 -40.17 -11.81 -22.48
C ASP A 671 -40.09 -11.44 -23.96
N VAL A 672 -39.59 -10.24 -24.25
CA VAL A 672 -39.41 -9.71 -25.61
C VAL A 672 -37.95 -9.36 -25.89
N ILE A 673 -37.01 -9.96 -25.16
CA ILE A 673 -35.57 -9.64 -25.24
C ILE A 673 -35.03 -9.73 -26.67
N SER A 674 -35.39 -10.79 -27.41
CA SER A 674 -34.94 -11.01 -28.79
C SER A 674 -35.35 -9.88 -29.75
N LEU A 675 -36.54 -9.30 -29.55
CA LEU A 675 -37.02 -8.19 -30.33
C LEU A 675 -36.25 -6.91 -29.99
N PHE A 676 -36.18 -6.61 -28.69
CA PHE A 676 -35.56 -5.38 -28.21
C PHE A 676 -34.06 -5.34 -28.50
N GLN A 677 -33.36 -6.46 -28.33
CA GLN A 677 -31.96 -6.62 -28.76
C GLN A 677 -31.78 -6.34 -30.25
N SER A 678 -32.71 -6.75 -31.11
CA SER A 678 -32.60 -6.49 -32.55
C SER A 678 -32.79 -5.00 -32.92
N TRP A 679 -33.52 -4.24 -32.10
CA TRP A 679 -33.61 -2.78 -32.24
C TRP A 679 -32.30 -2.11 -31.79
N HIS A 680 -31.78 -2.52 -30.64
CA HIS A 680 -30.63 -1.89 -30.01
C HIS A 680 -29.28 -2.26 -30.68
N ALA A 681 -29.02 -3.54 -30.96
CA ALA A 681 -27.72 -4.04 -31.43
C ALA A 681 -27.58 -4.07 -32.96
N ASP A 682 -28.63 -4.47 -33.69
CA ASP A 682 -28.58 -4.62 -35.15
C ASP A 682 -29.02 -3.35 -35.92
N ALA A 683 -29.30 -2.26 -35.21
CA ALA A 683 -29.83 -1.00 -35.73
C ALA A 683 -31.08 -1.18 -36.63
N LYS A 684 -31.89 -2.21 -36.38
CA LYS A 684 -33.20 -2.31 -37.02
C LYS A 684 -34.06 -1.14 -36.55
N ALA A 685 -34.86 -0.59 -37.46
CA ALA A 685 -35.79 0.47 -37.11
C ALA A 685 -36.82 -0.03 -36.07
N ASN A 686 -36.83 0.56 -34.89
CA ASN A 686 -37.85 0.35 -33.86
C ASN A 686 -39.21 0.90 -34.34
N ASN A 687 -40.02 0.02 -34.94
CA ASN A 687 -41.38 0.34 -35.36
C ASN A 687 -42.43 -0.13 -34.32
N GLY A 688 -41.99 -0.67 -33.18
CA GLY A 688 -42.84 -1.22 -32.14
C GLY A 688 -43.24 -2.69 -32.33
N LEU A 689 -44.19 -3.13 -31.50
CA LEU A 689 -44.68 -4.50 -31.42
C LEU A 689 -46.20 -4.57 -31.49
N MET A 690 -46.71 -5.74 -31.83
CA MET A 690 -48.14 -6.04 -31.87
C MET A 690 -48.48 -7.19 -30.92
N ILE A 691 -49.57 -7.05 -30.15
CA ILE A 691 -50.16 -8.12 -29.36
C ILE A 691 -51.48 -8.55 -29.99
N ALA A 692 -51.59 -9.83 -30.34
CA ALA A 692 -52.75 -10.39 -31.03
C ALA A 692 -53.04 -11.82 -30.59
N SER A 693 -54.29 -12.28 -30.77
CA SER A 693 -54.66 -13.67 -30.52
C SER A 693 -54.57 -14.51 -31.80
N PRO A 694 -53.87 -15.65 -31.82
CA PRO A 694 -53.92 -16.59 -32.95
C PRO A 694 -55.25 -17.36 -33.01
N ASN A 695 -56.02 -17.31 -31.94
CA ASN A 695 -57.16 -18.16 -31.73
C ASN A 695 -58.48 -17.49 -32.19
N THR A 696 -59.40 -18.29 -32.73
CA THR A 696 -60.76 -17.85 -33.08
C THR A 696 -61.74 -17.98 -31.89
N GLY A 697 -62.69 -17.05 -31.75
CA GLY A 697 -63.63 -17.01 -30.62
C GLY A 697 -64.36 -15.67 -30.44
N THR A 698 -64.95 -15.48 -29.26
CA THR A 698 -65.68 -14.24 -28.86
C THR A 698 -65.16 -13.62 -27.58
N THR A 699 -64.07 -14.15 -27.02
CA THR A 699 -63.46 -13.59 -25.81
C THR A 699 -62.58 -12.39 -26.15
N THR A 700 -62.45 -11.51 -25.19
CA THR A 700 -61.77 -10.22 -25.26
C THR A 700 -61.05 -10.00 -23.94
N ILE A 701 -59.86 -9.41 -24.03
CA ILE A 701 -59.13 -8.89 -22.90
C ILE A 701 -58.89 -7.39 -23.10
N VAL A 702 -58.97 -6.64 -22.01
CA VAL A 702 -58.80 -5.19 -21.99
C VAL A 702 -57.64 -4.87 -21.08
N TYR A 703 -56.64 -4.17 -21.62
CA TYR A 703 -55.50 -3.63 -20.89
C TYR A 703 -55.67 -2.12 -20.68
N ASP A 704 -55.05 -1.59 -19.64
CA ASP A 704 -54.83 -0.14 -19.54
C ASP A 704 -53.95 0.34 -20.71
N SER A 705 -54.29 1.49 -21.29
CA SER A 705 -53.44 2.23 -22.23
C SER A 705 -52.49 3.16 -21.47
N ARG A 706 -51.67 3.92 -22.19
CA ARG A 706 -50.86 5.02 -21.67
C ARG A 706 -51.71 6.08 -20.94
N GLU A 707 -52.92 6.34 -21.40
CA GLU A 707 -53.92 7.25 -20.80
C GLU A 707 -54.69 6.57 -19.66
N GLY A 708 -54.50 5.26 -19.48
CA GLY A 708 -55.10 4.43 -18.46
C GLY A 708 -54.48 4.63 -17.07
N SER A 709 -54.84 3.74 -16.15
CA SER A 709 -54.40 3.86 -14.75
C SER A 709 -53.00 3.31 -14.48
N ILE A 710 -52.60 2.28 -15.24
CA ILE A 710 -51.30 1.64 -15.19
C ILE A 710 -50.82 1.46 -16.64
N PRO A 711 -49.96 2.35 -17.15
CA PRO A 711 -49.57 2.33 -18.56
C PRO A 711 -48.75 1.07 -18.91
N PRO A 712 -48.71 0.66 -20.19
CA PRO A 712 -47.77 -0.35 -20.65
C PRO A 712 -46.32 0.07 -20.38
N VAL A 713 -45.53 -0.85 -19.82
CA VAL A 713 -44.12 -0.64 -19.49
C VAL A 713 -43.29 -1.74 -20.12
N LEU A 714 -42.14 -1.38 -20.69
CA LEU A 714 -41.08 -2.31 -21.04
C LEU A 714 -39.95 -2.11 -20.05
N GLU A 715 -39.73 -3.10 -19.18
CA GLU A 715 -38.64 -3.08 -18.21
C GLU A 715 -37.42 -3.74 -18.84
N VAL A 716 -36.33 -2.99 -18.98
CA VAL A 716 -35.12 -3.44 -19.67
C VAL A 716 -33.95 -3.40 -18.71
N SER A 717 -33.29 -4.53 -18.52
CA SER A 717 -32.00 -4.61 -17.84
C SER A 717 -30.88 -4.67 -18.87
N TYR A 718 -29.85 -3.86 -18.70
CA TYR A 718 -28.74 -3.72 -19.64
C TYR A 718 -27.41 -3.59 -18.92
N LEU A 719 -26.34 -4.00 -19.59
CA LEU A 719 -24.96 -3.85 -19.16
C LEU A 719 -24.22 -2.95 -20.15
N VAL A 720 -23.56 -1.92 -19.66
CA VAL A 720 -22.54 -1.21 -20.44
C VAL A 720 -21.32 -2.10 -20.46
N VAL A 721 -20.91 -2.59 -21.63
CA VAL A 721 -19.64 -3.31 -21.75
C VAL A 721 -18.55 -2.26 -21.69
N ASN A 722 -17.85 -2.20 -20.56
CA ASN A 722 -16.68 -1.35 -20.37
C ASN A 722 -15.46 -2.14 -20.87
N SER A 723 -14.98 -1.85 -22.08
CA SER A 723 -13.85 -2.61 -22.63
C SER A 723 -12.56 -2.23 -21.90
N VAL A 724 -11.58 -3.13 -21.97
CA VAL A 724 -10.30 -2.95 -21.27
C VAL A 724 -9.61 -1.68 -21.77
N LEU A 725 -9.45 -0.72 -20.86
CA LEU A 725 -8.60 0.45 -20.96
C LEU A 725 -7.14 0.05 -21.22
N ILE A 726 -6.42 0.81 -22.05
CA ILE A 726 -4.99 0.63 -22.28
C ILE A 726 -4.25 1.89 -21.84
N ALA A 727 -3.47 1.80 -20.77
CA ALA A 727 -2.61 2.88 -20.30
C ALA A 727 -1.30 2.95 -21.10
N ASP A 728 -0.79 4.16 -21.26
CA ASP A 728 0.51 4.43 -21.88
C ASP A 728 1.23 5.50 -21.06
N ALA A 729 2.41 5.17 -20.52
CA ALA A 729 3.23 6.06 -19.71
C ALA A 729 4.10 7.02 -20.54
N GLY A 730 4.01 6.95 -21.88
CA GLY A 730 4.82 7.71 -22.82
C GLY A 730 6.12 6.98 -23.19
N GLY A 731 7.25 7.64 -23.03
CA GLY A 731 8.57 7.09 -23.37
C GLY A 731 9.61 7.38 -22.28
N ASP A 732 10.82 6.84 -22.43
CA ASP A 732 11.88 7.03 -21.44
C ASP A 732 12.24 8.51 -21.25
N TYR A 733 12.23 8.95 -19.99
CA TYR A 733 12.47 10.33 -19.57
C TYR A 733 13.93 10.51 -19.16
N ASN A 734 14.52 11.67 -19.49
CA ASN A 734 15.90 12.00 -19.13
C ASN A 734 15.96 13.43 -18.57
N ILE A 735 16.47 13.59 -17.35
CA ILE A 735 16.71 14.89 -16.70
C ILE A 735 18.11 14.92 -16.06
N VAL A 736 18.58 16.11 -15.70
CA VAL A 736 19.73 16.32 -14.81
C VAL A 736 19.22 16.66 -13.42
N GLU A 737 20.04 16.50 -12.38
CA GLU A 737 19.68 16.97 -11.04
C GLU A 737 19.32 18.47 -11.02
N GLY A 738 18.32 18.83 -10.23
CA GLY A 738 17.68 20.15 -10.29
C GLY A 738 16.75 20.38 -11.50
N GLY A 739 16.60 19.40 -12.39
CA GLY A 739 15.78 19.48 -13.60
C GLY A 739 14.28 19.23 -13.36
N THR A 740 13.44 19.76 -14.24
CA THR A 740 11.98 19.52 -14.21
C THR A 740 11.60 18.29 -15.03
N LEU A 741 10.83 17.38 -14.45
CA LEU A 741 10.25 16.21 -15.14
C LEU A 741 8.94 16.59 -15.83
N ALA A 742 8.80 16.24 -17.12
CA ALA A 742 7.58 16.50 -17.90
C ALA A 742 7.03 15.18 -18.46
N LEU A 743 5.88 14.75 -17.94
CA LEU A 743 5.26 13.46 -18.22
C LEU A 743 4.24 13.55 -19.36
N ASP A 744 3.93 12.42 -20.01
CA ASP A 744 2.96 12.36 -21.09
C ASP A 744 2.24 11.00 -21.19
N ALA A 745 1.01 10.93 -20.70
CA ALA A 745 0.12 9.76 -20.83
C ALA A 745 -0.91 9.88 -21.97
N SER A 746 -0.75 10.85 -22.88
CA SER A 746 -1.76 11.16 -23.90
C SER A 746 -1.98 10.08 -24.97
N ALA A 747 -1.19 9.02 -24.96
CA ALA A 747 -1.35 7.86 -25.83
C ALA A 747 -2.21 6.74 -25.22
N SER A 748 -2.66 6.90 -23.97
CA SER A 748 -3.62 5.97 -23.35
C SER A 748 -4.95 5.99 -24.12
N ASP A 749 -5.57 4.83 -24.30
CA ASP A 749 -6.73 4.63 -25.17
C ASP A 749 -7.84 3.86 -24.46
N ASP A 750 -9.06 4.37 -24.60
CA ASP A 750 -10.28 3.72 -24.17
C ASP A 750 -11.14 3.38 -25.40
N PRO A 751 -11.43 2.09 -25.67
CA PRO A 751 -12.16 1.68 -26.87
C PRO A 751 -13.58 2.28 -26.99
N GLU A 752 -14.21 2.63 -25.87
CA GLU A 752 -15.54 3.26 -25.80
C GLU A 752 -15.48 4.79 -25.97
N GLY A 753 -14.30 5.38 -25.77
CA GLY A 753 -14.04 6.81 -25.84
C GLY A 753 -14.43 7.54 -24.55
N ASP A 754 -14.44 6.84 -23.42
CA ASP A 754 -14.73 7.42 -22.12
C ASP A 754 -13.62 8.40 -21.65
N PRO A 755 -13.96 9.45 -20.88
CA PRO A 755 -12.97 10.43 -20.44
C PRO A 755 -12.04 9.85 -19.36
N LEU A 756 -10.76 9.77 -19.68
CA LEU A 756 -9.75 9.22 -18.76
C LEU A 756 -9.25 10.23 -17.72
N THR A 757 -9.02 9.73 -16.51
CA THR A 757 -8.25 10.39 -15.45
C THR A 757 -6.92 9.67 -15.23
N TYR A 758 -5.93 10.38 -14.68
CA TYR A 758 -4.56 9.89 -14.57
C TYR A 758 -3.94 10.26 -13.24
N THR A 759 -3.32 9.28 -12.61
CA THR A 759 -2.50 9.41 -11.40
C THR A 759 -1.15 8.76 -11.62
N TRP A 760 -0.07 9.34 -11.09
CA TRP A 760 1.30 8.88 -11.31
C TRP A 760 1.95 8.42 -10.01
N ASP A 761 2.78 7.39 -10.12
CA ASP A 761 3.65 6.80 -9.10
C ASP A 761 5.08 6.96 -9.64
N LEU A 762 5.85 7.87 -9.05
CA LEU A 762 7.20 8.23 -9.49
C LEU A 762 8.29 7.48 -8.73
N ASP A 763 8.01 6.95 -7.54
CA ASP A 763 9.00 6.24 -6.71
C ASP A 763 8.81 4.71 -6.65
N ASP A 764 7.85 4.18 -7.40
CA ASP A 764 7.55 2.76 -7.55
C ASP A 764 7.06 2.11 -6.23
N ASP A 765 6.59 2.90 -5.26
CA ASP A 765 6.16 2.40 -3.94
C ASP A 765 4.79 1.68 -3.96
N GLY A 766 4.05 1.79 -5.07
CA GLY A 766 2.74 1.19 -5.30
C GLY A 766 1.56 2.13 -5.05
N SER A 767 1.83 3.37 -4.65
CA SER A 767 0.89 4.46 -4.43
C SER A 767 0.97 5.45 -5.61
N PHE A 768 -0.18 5.77 -6.22
CA PHE A 768 -0.25 6.70 -7.33
C PHE A 768 -0.65 8.10 -6.85
N ASP A 769 0.17 8.73 -6.02
CA ASP A 769 -0.15 10.01 -5.36
C ASP A 769 0.84 11.15 -5.64
N ASP A 770 1.85 10.93 -6.47
CA ASP A 770 2.91 11.91 -6.75
C ASP A 770 2.51 13.00 -7.73
N ALA A 771 1.75 12.65 -8.77
CA ALA A 771 1.26 13.62 -9.75
C ALA A 771 -0.09 13.21 -10.37
N THR A 772 -0.80 14.18 -10.95
CA THR A 772 -2.11 13.93 -11.58
C THR A 772 -2.24 14.62 -12.93
N GLY A 773 -3.00 14.00 -13.83
CA GLY A 773 -3.32 14.53 -15.15
C GLY A 773 -2.51 13.88 -16.28
N VAL A 774 -2.89 14.24 -17.51
CA VAL A 774 -2.36 13.62 -18.73
C VAL A 774 -0.93 14.06 -19.07
N LYS A 775 -0.56 15.31 -18.76
CA LYS A 775 0.78 15.88 -19.00
C LYS A 775 1.25 16.75 -17.84
N PRO A 776 1.39 16.21 -16.63
CA PRO A 776 1.88 16.97 -15.49
C PRO A 776 3.37 17.30 -15.67
N SER A 777 3.79 18.35 -15.01
CA SER A 777 5.20 18.74 -14.90
C SER A 777 5.54 18.82 -13.42
N VAL A 778 6.56 18.07 -13.00
CA VAL A 778 6.97 17.93 -11.61
C VAL A 778 8.33 18.64 -11.47
N ALA A 779 8.38 19.63 -10.58
CA ALA A 779 9.61 20.34 -10.27
C ALA A 779 10.53 19.44 -9.43
N TRP A 780 11.84 19.70 -9.47
CA TRP A 780 12.82 18.88 -8.76
C TRP A 780 12.52 18.79 -7.26
N GLU A 781 12.16 19.92 -6.65
CA GLU A 781 11.80 19.99 -5.23
C GLU A 781 10.54 19.23 -4.83
N ASP A 782 9.71 18.85 -5.81
CA ASP A 782 8.47 18.10 -5.62
C ASP A 782 8.64 16.61 -5.99
N LEU A 783 9.83 16.18 -6.45
CA LEU A 783 10.10 14.75 -6.66
C LEU A 783 10.15 14.00 -5.32
N PRO A 784 9.66 12.75 -5.27
CA PRO A 784 9.84 11.91 -4.09
C PRO A 784 11.30 11.77 -3.71
N SER A 785 11.59 11.77 -2.41
CA SER A 785 12.98 11.69 -1.92
C SER A 785 13.70 10.42 -2.34
N ALA A 786 12.96 9.35 -2.66
CA ALA A 786 13.52 8.08 -3.13
C ALA A 786 14.12 8.15 -4.54
N ILE A 787 13.76 9.17 -5.33
CA ILE A 787 14.24 9.39 -6.70
C ILE A 787 14.88 10.77 -6.89
N ALA A 788 15.11 11.51 -5.80
CA ALA A 788 15.72 12.84 -5.82
C ALA A 788 17.26 12.74 -5.79
N ASP A 789 17.81 11.93 -6.69
CA ASP A 789 19.23 11.63 -6.82
C ASP A 789 19.53 11.16 -8.25
N ASP A 790 20.79 11.08 -8.64
CA ASP A 790 21.15 10.50 -9.94
C ASP A 790 20.90 8.98 -9.98
N GLY A 791 20.49 8.49 -11.15
CA GLY A 791 20.11 7.08 -11.25
C GLY A 791 19.15 6.75 -12.36
N THR A 792 18.66 5.50 -12.32
CA THR A 792 17.63 4.99 -13.23
C THR A 792 16.48 4.44 -12.40
N TYR A 793 15.30 5.02 -12.59
CA TYR A 793 14.10 4.75 -11.82
C TYR A 793 12.98 4.26 -12.73
N THR A 794 12.09 3.44 -12.19
CA THR A 794 10.84 3.06 -12.85
C THR A 794 9.77 4.02 -12.38
N ILE A 795 9.02 4.61 -13.31
CA ILE A 795 7.83 5.40 -12.98
C ILE A 795 6.61 4.74 -13.62
N ARG A 796 5.44 4.92 -13.00
CA ARG A 796 4.17 4.33 -13.45
C ARG A 796 3.08 5.40 -13.56
N VAL A 797 2.17 5.18 -14.49
CA VAL A 797 0.89 5.91 -14.57
C VAL A 797 -0.25 4.92 -14.47
N ARG A 798 -1.29 5.31 -13.75
CA ARG A 798 -2.60 4.65 -13.73
C ARG A 798 -3.58 5.52 -14.49
N ALA A 799 -4.16 4.96 -15.55
CA ALA A 799 -5.32 5.54 -16.21
C ALA A 799 -6.59 4.93 -15.61
N ASP A 800 -7.65 5.73 -15.48
CA ASP A 800 -8.96 5.34 -14.94
C ASP A 800 -10.07 5.97 -15.78
N ASP A 801 -11.00 5.16 -16.27
CA ASP A 801 -12.12 5.57 -17.13
C ASP A 801 -13.35 6.11 -16.36
N GLY A 802 -13.34 6.04 -15.03
CA GLY A 802 -14.43 6.44 -14.16
C GLY A 802 -15.59 5.43 -14.10
N ASN A 803 -15.47 4.31 -14.80
CA ASN A 803 -16.46 3.26 -14.95
C ASN A 803 -15.99 1.91 -14.35
N GLY A 804 -14.80 1.90 -13.74
CA GLY A 804 -14.26 0.78 -12.97
C GLY A 804 -13.15 0.01 -13.68
N ASN A 805 -12.73 0.40 -14.89
CA ASN A 805 -11.49 -0.11 -15.46
C ASN A 805 -10.35 0.86 -15.17
N THR A 806 -9.27 0.31 -14.63
CA THR A 806 -7.99 0.99 -14.52
C THR A 806 -6.93 0.15 -15.21
N ASP A 807 -5.96 0.79 -15.84
CA ASP A 807 -4.77 0.12 -16.36
C ASP A 807 -3.52 0.90 -15.98
N ASP A 808 -2.42 0.17 -15.78
CA ASP A 808 -1.15 0.72 -15.33
C ASP A 808 -0.09 0.52 -16.42
N ALA A 809 0.68 1.57 -16.72
CA ALA A 809 1.82 1.51 -17.63
C ALA A 809 3.07 2.06 -16.96
N SER A 810 4.25 1.57 -17.36
CA SER A 810 5.53 2.02 -16.82
C SER A 810 6.45 2.61 -17.88
N ALA A 811 7.35 3.50 -17.44
CA ALA A 811 8.42 4.09 -18.22
C ALA A 811 9.70 4.20 -17.38
N THR A 812 10.85 4.39 -18.04
CA THR A 812 12.13 4.60 -17.35
C THR A 812 12.40 6.09 -17.20
N LEU A 813 12.84 6.52 -16.01
CA LEU A 813 13.40 7.85 -15.76
C LEU A 813 14.90 7.72 -15.51
N THR A 814 15.72 8.45 -16.26
CA THR A 814 17.16 8.59 -16.01
C THR A 814 17.48 10.00 -15.52
N ILE A 815 18.08 10.09 -14.35
CA ILE A 815 18.59 11.33 -13.74
C ILE A 815 20.12 11.28 -13.79
N THR A 816 20.74 12.40 -14.15
CA THR A 816 22.20 12.51 -14.30
C THR A 816 22.77 13.52 -13.30
N ASN A 817 23.85 13.12 -12.62
CA ASN A 817 24.54 13.87 -11.56
C ASN A 817 24.96 15.29 -11.99
N VAL A 818 24.77 16.27 -11.10
CA VAL A 818 25.34 17.62 -11.09
C VAL A 818 26.24 17.83 -9.86
N ALA A 819 27.57 17.81 -10.07
CA ALA A 819 28.57 17.92 -8.99
C ALA A 819 28.37 19.06 -7.95
N PRO A 820 28.82 18.86 -6.69
CA PRO A 820 28.61 19.81 -5.61
C PRO A 820 29.47 21.06 -5.74
N VAL A 821 28.89 22.20 -5.37
CA VAL A 821 29.61 23.48 -5.26
C VAL A 821 30.18 23.62 -3.85
N LEU A 822 31.51 23.58 -3.73
CA LEU A 822 32.22 23.77 -2.47
C LEU A 822 32.52 25.25 -2.20
N ALA A 823 32.49 25.65 -0.93
CA ALA A 823 32.98 26.96 -0.51
C ALA A 823 33.71 26.89 0.83
N ALA A 824 34.91 27.48 0.90
CA ALA A 824 35.66 27.70 2.13
C ALA A 824 35.89 29.19 2.43
N THR A 825 35.52 29.65 3.63
CA THR A 825 35.66 31.07 4.01
C THR A 825 36.27 31.24 5.40
N GLY A 826 37.18 32.19 5.55
CA GLY A 826 37.83 32.47 6.84
C GLY A 826 38.37 33.89 6.96
N SER A 827 38.98 34.20 8.10
CA SER A 827 39.56 35.53 8.35
C SER A 827 40.79 35.76 7.46
N ALA A 828 40.95 36.95 6.88
CA ALA A 828 42.16 37.29 6.11
C ALA A 828 43.46 37.29 6.95
N THR A 829 43.36 37.24 8.29
CA THR A 829 44.51 37.21 9.21
C THR A 829 44.30 36.21 10.34
N ALA A 830 45.41 35.62 10.82
CA ALA A 830 45.45 34.73 11.97
C ALA A 830 46.46 35.23 13.02
N GLY A 831 46.11 35.11 14.31
CA GLY A 831 47.02 35.41 15.40
C GLY A 831 47.97 34.23 15.66
N VAL A 832 49.28 34.48 15.75
CA VAL A 832 50.26 33.42 16.06
C VAL A 832 49.91 32.74 17.39
N GLY A 833 49.82 31.40 17.37
CA GLY A 833 49.44 30.59 18.53
C GLY A 833 47.97 30.69 18.93
N GLN A 834 47.12 31.35 18.14
CA GLN A 834 45.66 31.34 18.29
C GLN A 834 45.02 30.40 17.26
N SER A 835 43.85 29.87 17.60
CA SER A 835 43.07 29.05 16.68
C SER A 835 42.47 29.92 15.57
N TYR A 836 42.72 29.52 14.33
CA TYR A 836 42.11 30.03 13.10
C TYR A 836 40.94 29.12 12.73
N THR A 837 39.81 29.68 12.30
CA THR A 837 38.62 28.93 11.88
C THR A 837 38.35 29.16 10.39
N LEU A 838 38.22 28.05 9.66
CA LEU A 838 37.79 28.00 8.27
C LEU A 838 36.35 27.46 8.24
N ASN A 839 35.39 28.23 7.74
CA ASN A 839 34.03 27.76 7.52
C ASN A 839 33.97 27.00 6.20
N LEU A 840 33.20 25.92 6.17
CA LEU A 840 33.05 25.02 5.03
C LEU A 840 31.56 24.87 4.71
N SER A 841 31.22 24.85 3.43
CA SER A 841 29.90 24.49 2.94
C SER A 841 30.01 23.78 1.60
N ALA A 842 29.11 22.84 1.35
CA ALA A 842 28.86 22.24 0.06
C ALA A 842 27.37 22.41 -0.25
N ASP A 843 27.04 22.79 -1.48
CA ASP A 843 25.67 22.93 -1.97
C ASP A 843 25.54 22.04 -3.21
N ASP A 844 24.58 21.11 -3.18
CA ASP A 844 24.34 20.14 -4.24
C ASP A 844 22.83 20.10 -4.57
N PRO A 845 22.44 20.13 -5.86
CA PRO A 845 21.06 19.87 -6.27
C PRO A 845 20.56 18.45 -5.96
N GLY A 846 21.41 17.43 -6.01
CA GLY A 846 21.20 16.03 -5.66
C GLY A 846 21.20 15.75 -4.16
N ASN A 847 20.92 14.51 -3.76
CA ASN A 847 20.98 14.08 -2.36
C ASN A 847 22.35 13.51 -1.99
N ASP A 848 23.41 14.13 -2.51
CA ASP A 848 24.79 13.73 -2.28
C ASP A 848 25.25 14.02 -0.85
N THR A 849 25.78 12.99 -0.20
CA THR A 849 26.26 13.10 1.16
C THR A 849 27.78 13.31 1.17
N ILE A 850 28.21 14.54 1.47
CA ILE A 850 29.63 14.81 1.71
C ILE A 850 30.16 13.96 2.89
N SER A 851 30.94 12.94 2.53
CA SER A 851 31.50 11.91 3.40
C SER A 851 32.84 12.33 4.02
N GLY A 852 33.53 13.33 3.46
CA GLY A 852 34.72 13.90 4.05
C GLY A 852 35.28 15.13 3.35
N TRP A 853 36.15 15.86 4.06
CA TRP A 853 36.90 17.01 3.56
C TRP A 853 38.40 16.80 3.74
N THR A 854 39.21 17.30 2.82
CA THR A 854 40.66 17.44 2.97
C THR A 854 41.03 18.91 2.91
N ILE A 855 41.79 19.41 3.88
CA ILE A 855 42.16 20.83 4.02
C ILE A 855 43.69 20.95 4.06
N ASN A 856 44.26 21.69 3.12
CA ASN A 856 45.67 22.08 3.15
C ASN A 856 45.77 23.49 3.73
N TRP A 857 46.46 23.66 4.86
CA TRP A 857 46.53 24.94 5.57
C TRP A 857 47.61 25.91 5.05
N GLY A 858 48.39 25.49 4.05
CA GLY A 858 49.42 26.30 3.39
C GLY A 858 50.73 26.44 4.18
N ASP A 859 50.82 25.85 5.38
CA ASP A 859 52.03 25.81 6.22
C ASP A 859 52.68 24.41 6.30
N GLY A 860 52.25 23.51 5.41
CA GLY A 860 52.67 22.10 5.35
C GLY A 860 51.79 21.15 6.15
N ALA A 861 50.81 21.65 6.91
CA ALA A 861 49.80 20.82 7.57
C ALA A 861 48.61 20.52 6.62
N ILE A 862 48.19 19.26 6.59
CA ILE A 862 47.01 18.77 5.86
C ILE A 862 46.13 18.01 6.85
N ASP A 863 44.85 18.38 6.93
CA ASP A 863 43.84 17.68 7.71
C ASP A 863 42.86 16.94 6.80
N THR A 864 42.48 15.73 7.18
CA THR A 864 41.35 15.01 6.58
C THR A 864 40.28 14.84 7.65
N ILE A 865 39.09 15.35 7.39
CA ILE A 865 37.97 15.40 8.32
C ILE A 865 36.84 14.55 7.77
N ALA A 866 36.29 13.65 8.59
CA ALA A 866 35.15 12.83 8.19
C ALA A 866 33.83 13.60 8.32
N GLY A 867 32.89 13.30 7.40
CA GLY A 867 31.59 13.95 7.29
C GLY A 867 31.66 15.36 6.72
N ASN A 868 30.56 16.12 6.86
CA ASN A 868 30.42 17.47 6.35
C ASN A 868 30.45 18.52 7.49
N PRO A 869 31.62 18.83 8.09
CA PRO A 869 31.71 19.82 9.15
C PRO A 869 31.44 21.23 8.60
N SER A 870 30.70 22.06 9.33
CA SER A 870 30.51 23.48 8.96
C SER A 870 31.76 24.34 9.11
N SER A 871 32.80 23.82 9.79
CA SER A 871 34.08 24.50 9.93
C SER A 871 35.19 23.56 10.39
N ALA A 872 36.44 23.96 10.13
CA ALA A 872 37.66 23.35 10.64
C ALA A 872 38.54 24.40 11.32
N THR A 873 39.48 23.96 12.15
CA THR A 873 40.37 24.88 12.88
C THR A 873 41.84 24.48 12.82
N HIS A 874 42.72 25.46 12.67
CA HIS A 874 44.18 25.28 12.66
C HIS A 874 44.90 26.30 13.55
N THR A 875 46.18 26.11 13.84
CA THR A 875 46.99 27.08 14.61
C THR A 875 48.32 27.36 13.93
N TYR A 876 48.48 28.60 13.45
CA TYR A 876 49.74 29.04 12.84
C TYR A 876 50.79 29.40 13.90
N THR A 877 52.02 28.93 13.70
CA THR A 877 53.13 29.09 14.67
C THR A 877 54.16 30.15 14.27
N GLN A 878 54.07 30.69 13.06
CA GLN A 878 55.02 31.66 12.49
C GLN A 878 54.34 33.01 12.20
N ILE A 879 55.07 34.10 12.41
CA ILE A 879 54.64 35.48 12.16
C ILE A 879 55.16 35.93 10.78
N GLY A 880 54.34 36.67 10.03
CA GLY A 880 54.77 37.41 8.84
C GLY A 880 54.69 36.64 7.52
N PHE A 881 53.92 35.55 7.46
CA PHE A 881 53.73 34.73 6.25
C PHE A 881 52.27 34.77 5.79
N THR A 882 52.08 34.94 4.48
CA THR A 882 50.81 34.68 3.79
C THR A 882 50.73 33.18 3.47
N ARG A 883 49.55 32.57 3.65
CA ARG A 883 49.32 31.13 3.47
C ARG A 883 48.06 30.94 2.63
N ASN A 884 48.12 30.07 1.61
CA ASN A 884 46.96 29.69 0.82
C ASN A 884 46.32 28.46 1.47
N ILE A 885 45.03 28.53 1.77
CA ILE A 885 44.25 27.40 2.30
C ILE A 885 43.45 26.82 1.15
N THR A 886 43.47 25.50 0.97
CA THR A 886 42.54 24.82 0.05
C THR A 886 41.80 23.69 0.67
N VAL A 887 40.70 23.36 0.02
CA VAL A 887 39.76 22.35 0.44
C VAL A 887 39.38 21.46 -0.72
N SER A 888 39.20 20.18 -0.43
CA SER A 888 38.46 19.25 -1.29
C SER A 888 37.44 18.50 -0.45
N ALA A 889 36.33 18.08 -1.06
CA ALA A 889 35.29 17.28 -0.44
C ALA A 889 35.05 15.99 -1.23
N VAL A 890 34.55 14.95 -0.55
CA VAL A 890 34.26 13.65 -1.13
C VAL A 890 32.79 13.32 -0.87
N ASP A 891 32.05 12.96 -1.90
CA ASP A 891 30.71 12.35 -1.83
C ASP A 891 30.75 10.91 -2.38
N GLU A 892 29.58 10.33 -2.59
CA GLU A 892 29.39 9.01 -3.20
C GLU A 892 29.96 8.93 -4.63
N ASP A 893 30.07 10.07 -5.31
CA ASP A 893 30.33 10.17 -6.75
C ASP A 893 31.75 10.61 -7.12
N GLY A 894 32.49 11.20 -6.19
CA GLY A 894 33.84 11.65 -6.48
C GLY A 894 34.53 12.46 -5.40
N THR A 895 35.57 13.18 -5.82
CA THR A 895 36.31 14.14 -4.99
C THR A 895 36.39 15.46 -5.73
N TRP A 896 35.94 16.52 -5.09
CA TRP A 896 35.73 17.85 -5.67
C TRP A 896 36.66 18.85 -4.98
N THR A 897 37.31 19.77 -5.70
CA THR A 897 38.34 20.69 -5.14
C THR A 897 38.06 22.14 -5.53
N GLU A 898 38.28 23.07 -4.61
CA GLU A 898 38.23 24.52 -4.88
C GLU A 898 39.64 25.02 -5.29
N SER A 899 39.86 25.50 -6.52
CA SER A 899 41.13 26.10 -6.96
C SER A 899 40.98 26.94 -8.23
N ASP A 900 41.46 28.20 -8.21
CA ASP A 900 41.55 29.08 -9.39
C ASP A 900 43.02 29.40 -9.73
N LEU A 901 43.31 29.59 -11.01
CA LEU A 901 44.61 29.98 -11.56
C LEU A 901 44.53 31.37 -12.21
N ILE A 902 45.31 32.33 -11.70
CA ILE A 902 45.34 33.73 -12.18
C ILE A 902 46.60 34.00 -12.99
N VAL A 903 46.45 34.57 -14.19
CA VAL A 903 47.52 34.63 -15.19
C VAL A 903 47.60 36.03 -15.81
N GLY A 904 48.80 36.61 -15.88
CA GLY A 904 49.05 37.84 -16.62
C GLY A 904 49.08 37.57 -18.13
N HIS A 905 48.41 38.42 -18.93
CA HIS A 905 48.25 38.17 -20.37
C HIS A 905 48.64 39.39 -21.21
N TYR A 906 49.60 39.22 -22.14
CA TYR A 906 50.09 40.29 -23.01
C TYR A 906 49.71 40.10 -24.49
N VAL A 907 48.65 40.81 -24.91
CA VAL A 907 48.36 41.10 -26.34
C VAL A 907 48.42 42.60 -26.57
N SER A 908 49.03 43.03 -27.68
CA SER A 908 49.05 44.45 -28.06
C SER A 908 47.62 45.00 -28.20
N GLY A 909 47.15 45.74 -27.19
CA GLY A 909 45.85 46.41 -27.17
C GLY A 909 44.77 45.79 -26.27
N SER A 910 45.03 44.71 -25.53
CA SER A 910 44.08 44.15 -24.54
C SER A 910 44.61 44.22 -23.09
N ASP A 911 45.91 43.94 -22.84
CA ASP A 911 46.60 44.07 -21.53
C ASP A 911 45.70 43.67 -20.31
N ASP A 912 45.33 42.39 -20.22
CA ASP A 912 44.33 41.86 -19.26
C ASP A 912 44.92 40.83 -18.28
N VAL A 913 44.14 40.43 -17.27
CA VAL A 913 44.46 39.35 -16.31
C VAL A 913 43.35 38.31 -16.37
N TYR A 914 43.71 37.04 -16.59
CA TYR A 914 42.75 35.95 -16.82
C TYR A 914 42.61 35.07 -15.57
N ARG A 915 41.41 34.51 -15.39
CA ARG A 915 41.07 33.53 -14.35
C ARG A 915 40.66 32.22 -15.02
N PHE A 916 41.29 31.14 -14.60
CA PHE A 916 41.00 29.78 -15.01
C PHE A 916 40.64 28.93 -13.80
N ASP A 917 39.83 27.91 -14.00
CA ASP A 917 39.66 26.83 -13.02
C ASP A 917 41.01 26.11 -12.90
N GLY A 918 41.58 26.11 -11.70
CA GLY A 918 42.88 25.50 -11.39
C GLY A 918 42.86 23.97 -11.41
N THR A 919 41.68 23.35 -11.37
CA THR A 919 41.48 21.90 -11.40
C THR A 919 41.31 21.39 -12.84
N THR A 920 40.33 21.92 -13.57
CA THR A 920 39.96 21.52 -14.94
C THR A 920 40.78 22.24 -16.01
N GLY A 921 41.27 23.46 -15.70
CA GLY A 921 41.93 24.31 -16.66
C GLY A 921 41.01 25.12 -17.57
N ASP A 922 39.70 25.13 -17.28
CA ASP A 922 38.73 25.87 -18.07
C ASP A 922 38.84 27.37 -17.81
N PHE A 923 38.70 28.17 -18.86
CA PHE A 923 38.65 29.61 -18.74
C PHE A 923 37.35 30.04 -18.05
N GLU A 924 37.46 30.77 -16.94
CA GLU A 924 36.29 31.20 -16.17
C GLU A 924 35.91 32.64 -16.51
N SER A 925 36.87 33.56 -16.40
CA SER A 925 36.61 34.99 -16.52
C SER A 925 37.87 35.82 -16.77
N ILE A 926 37.66 37.08 -17.15
CA ILE A 926 38.71 38.11 -17.26
C ILE A 926 38.47 39.10 -16.12
N PHE A 927 39.55 39.48 -15.43
CA PHE A 927 39.49 40.60 -14.48
C PHE A 927 39.05 41.87 -15.23
N GLU A 928 38.30 42.75 -14.57
CA GLU A 928 37.72 43.93 -15.20
C GLU A 928 38.78 44.71 -15.99
N SER A 929 38.57 44.85 -17.30
CA SER A 929 39.58 45.38 -18.23
C SER A 929 40.06 46.77 -17.83
N THR A 930 41.38 46.94 -17.78
CA THR A 930 42.02 48.17 -17.30
C THR A 930 42.35 49.16 -18.41
N SER A 931 41.73 49.04 -19.60
CA SER A 931 42.09 49.78 -20.83
C SER A 931 42.66 51.19 -20.58
N GLY A 932 43.98 51.33 -20.72
CA GLY A 932 44.74 52.57 -20.54
C GLY A 932 45.35 52.83 -19.16
N ALA A 933 45.07 52.01 -18.14
CA ALA A 933 45.64 52.09 -16.80
C ALA A 933 46.85 51.18 -16.58
N MET A 934 47.02 50.10 -17.35
CA MET A 934 48.18 49.21 -17.30
C MET A 934 48.61 48.82 -18.72
N SER A 935 49.90 48.58 -18.96
CA SER A 935 50.37 48.00 -20.22
C SER A 935 51.58 47.10 -20.03
N ARG A 936 51.56 45.92 -20.69
CA ARG A 936 52.45 44.78 -20.44
C ARG A 936 52.37 44.34 -18.96
N PRO A 937 51.27 43.66 -18.57
CA PRO A 937 51.18 43.02 -17.26
C PRO A 937 52.22 41.89 -17.17
N TYR A 938 53.16 42.01 -16.23
CA TYR A 938 54.19 40.99 -15.99
C TYR A 938 53.85 40.24 -14.69
N THR A 939 54.60 40.45 -13.62
CA THR A 939 54.33 39.76 -12.35
C THR A 939 53.06 40.27 -11.68
N LEU A 940 52.31 39.33 -11.10
CA LEU A 940 51.23 39.57 -10.16
C LEU A 940 51.49 38.90 -8.82
N VAL A 941 51.02 39.50 -7.74
CA VAL A 941 51.12 38.95 -6.38
C VAL A 941 49.88 39.27 -5.57
N PHE A 942 49.45 38.33 -4.72
CA PHE A 942 48.42 38.60 -3.73
C PHE A 942 49.02 39.37 -2.54
N GLY A 943 48.43 40.52 -2.21
CA GLY A 943 48.80 41.28 -1.04
C GLY A 943 48.22 40.70 0.25
N PRO A 944 48.75 41.09 1.42
CA PRO A 944 48.23 40.67 2.72
C PRO A 944 46.76 41.07 2.99
N ASP A 945 46.20 41.95 2.15
CA ASP A 945 44.81 42.39 2.18
C ASP A 945 43.87 41.55 1.28
N GLY A 946 44.40 40.50 0.63
CA GLY A 946 43.65 39.64 -0.28
C GLY A 946 43.44 40.23 -1.68
N ASN A 947 44.03 41.39 -1.97
CA ASN A 947 43.96 42.02 -3.30
C ASN A 947 45.09 41.52 -4.20
N VAL A 948 44.86 41.51 -5.51
CA VAL A 948 45.87 41.15 -6.52
C VAL A 948 46.58 42.41 -6.99
N TYR A 949 47.91 42.42 -6.96
CA TYR A 949 48.76 43.54 -7.38
C TYR A 949 49.53 43.15 -8.63
N VAL A 950 49.45 43.96 -9.68
CA VAL A 950 49.99 43.62 -11.02
C VAL A 950 50.90 44.74 -11.50
N THR A 951 52.07 44.40 -12.04
CA THR A 951 52.98 45.39 -12.63
C THR A 951 52.58 45.76 -14.04
N GLY A 952 52.52 47.07 -14.31
CA GLY A 952 52.46 47.60 -15.66
C GLY A 952 53.85 47.99 -16.12
N TYR A 953 54.55 47.07 -16.80
CA TYR A 953 55.95 47.26 -17.21
C TYR A 953 56.13 48.52 -18.06
N SER A 954 55.29 48.70 -19.09
CA SER A 954 55.42 49.85 -20.01
C SER A 954 54.74 51.11 -19.50
N SER A 955 53.73 50.96 -18.63
CA SER A 955 53.02 52.06 -18.00
C SER A 955 53.71 52.61 -16.74
N ASN A 956 54.79 51.97 -16.27
CA ASN A 956 55.59 52.37 -15.11
C ASN A 956 54.76 52.54 -13.82
N ASN A 957 53.86 51.59 -13.57
CA ASN A 957 52.97 51.61 -12.43
C ASN A 957 52.64 50.21 -11.90
N ILE A 958 51.93 50.17 -10.78
CA ILE A 958 51.39 48.96 -10.15
C ILE A 958 49.89 49.18 -10.01
N VAL A 959 49.09 48.24 -10.51
CA VAL A 959 47.62 48.24 -10.45
C VAL A 959 47.17 47.19 -9.43
N ARG A 960 45.99 47.39 -8.81
CA ARG A 960 45.41 46.40 -7.92
C ARG A 960 43.94 46.05 -8.24
N PHE A 961 43.56 44.81 -7.95
CA PHE A 961 42.23 44.24 -8.09
C PHE A 961 41.78 43.56 -6.79
N ASP A 962 40.49 43.37 -6.60
CA ASP A 962 39.99 42.46 -5.55
C ASP A 962 40.07 40.99 -6.00
N ALA A 963 39.81 40.05 -5.08
CA ALA A 963 39.83 38.62 -5.36
C ALA A 963 38.74 38.16 -6.35
N ALA A 964 37.70 38.97 -6.60
CA ALA A 964 36.69 38.71 -7.62
C ALA A 964 37.11 39.23 -9.00
N GLY A 965 38.25 39.92 -9.11
CA GLY A 965 38.79 40.47 -10.35
C GLY A 965 38.32 41.89 -10.67
N ASN A 966 37.69 42.61 -9.74
CA ASN A 966 37.24 43.99 -9.97
C ASN A 966 38.42 44.97 -9.83
N TYR A 967 38.47 46.01 -10.65
CA TYR A 967 39.56 46.98 -10.64
C TYR A 967 39.47 47.94 -9.43
N LEU A 968 40.53 47.98 -8.60
CA LEU A 968 40.60 48.81 -7.39
C LEU A 968 41.46 50.07 -7.53
N GLY A 969 42.04 50.31 -8.71
CA GLY A 969 42.84 51.49 -9.02
C GLY A 969 44.35 51.25 -9.19
N VAL A 970 45.06 52.29 -9.63
CA VAL A 970 46.54 52.32 -9.62
C VAL A 970 47.02 52.41 -8.16
N PHE A 971 47.73 51.39 -7.70
CA PHE A 971 48.30 51.34 -6.36
C PHE A 971 49.51 52.25 -6.20
N SER A 972 50.42 52.25 -7.18
CA SER A 972 51.59 53.13 -7.20
C SER A 972 51.97 53.51 -8.62
N SER A 973 52.39 54.76 -8.83
CA SER A 973 52.92 55.25 -10.10
C SER A 973 53.93 56.38 -9.86
N GLY A 974 54.92 56.51 -10.74
CA GLY A 974 56.00 57.49 -10.57
C GLY A 974 57.04 57.06 -9.54
N SER A 975 57.68 58.03 -8.85
CA SER A 975 58.69 57.77 -7.79
C SER A 975 59.90 56.93 -8.22
N GLY A 976 60.28 57.00 -9.50
CA GLY A 976 61.44 56.28 -10.05
C GLY A 976 61.12 54.91 -10.63
N LEU A 977 59.85 54.45 -10.61
CA LEU A 977 59.41 53.28 -11.37
C LEU A 977 59.73 53.47 -12.86
N ASN A 978 60.41 52.50 -13.43
CA ASN A 978 60.96 52.48 -14.78
C ASN A 978 61.16 51.01 -15.19
N GLY A 979 60.14 50.45 -15.86
CA GLY A 979 60.00 49.03 -16.11
C GLY A 979 59.88 48.22 -14.81
N PRO A 980 58.82 48.43 -13.99
CA PRO A 980 58.57 47.53 -12.88
C PRO A 980 58.26 46.13 -13.42
N ASP A 981 58.88 45.13 -12.82
CA ASP A 981 58.79 43.74 -13.27
C ASP A 981 58.30 42.84 -12.11
N GLY A 982 59.22 42.28 -11.32
CA GLY A 982 58.89 41.49 -10.13
C GLY A 982 58.33 42.29 -8.95
N LEU A 983 57.39 41.66 -8.24
CA LEU A 983 56.79 42.15 -6.99
C LEU A 983 56.93 41.11 -5.88
N ALA A 984 57.25 41.57 -4.67
CA ALA A 984 57.09 40.76 -3.47
C ALA A 984 56.71 41.64 -2.28
N PHE A 985 55.73 41.19 -1.50
CA PHE A 985 55.48 41.76 -0.17
C PHE A 985 56.48 41.18 0.82
N GLY A 986 57.17 42.06 1.55
CA GLY A 986 58.13 41.65 2.57
C GLY A 986 57.47 41.28 3.89
N PRO A 987 58.19 40.57 4.77
CA PRO A 987 57.74 40.23 6.12
C PRO A 987 57.39 41.46 6.98
N ASP A 988 57.86 42.65 6.58
CA ASP A 988 57.56 43.94 7.20
C ASP A 988 56.25 44.57 6.70
N GLY A 989 55.56 43.92 5.76
CA GLY A 989 54.32 44.40 5.15
C GLY A 989 54.53 45.46 4.07
N ASN A 990 55.77 45.74 3.66
CA ASN A 990 56.07 46.66 2.56
C ASN A 990 56.09 45.94 1.21
N LEU A 991 55.80 46.65 0.13
CA LEU A 991 55.89 46.13 -1.24
C LEU A 991 57.26 46.44 -1.84
N TYR A 992 57.95 45.41 -2.30
CA TYR A 992 59.25 45.48 -2.96
C TYR A 992 59.07 45.26 -4.45
N VAL A 993 59.75 46.09 -5.25
CA VAL A 993 59.53 46.18 -6.69
C VAL A 993 60.85 46.15 -7.42
N ALA A 994 61.01 45.19 -8.33
CA ALA A 994 62.16 45.12 -9.23
C ALA A 994 61.99 46.19 -10.30
N ASN A 995 62.94 47.10 -10.34
CA ASN A 995 62.91 48.22 -11.28
C ASN A 995 63.88 47.91 -12.43
N TYR A 996 63.41 47.09 -13.36
CA TYR A 996 64.19 46.45 -14.41
C TYR A 996 65.10 47.43 -15.14
N SER A 997 64.55 48.54 -15.65
CA SER A 997 65.31 49.47 -16.50
C SER A 997 66.27 50.38 -15.73
N SER A 998 66.29 50.31 -14.39
CA SER A 998 67.15 51.16 -13.54
C SER A 998 68.07 50.36 -12.61
N ASP A 999 68.15 49.04 -12.76
CA ASP A 999 69.01 48.15 -11.97
C ASP A 999 68.91 48.37 -10.46
N SER A 1000 67.67 48.48 -9.96
CA SER A 1000 67.39 48.76 -8.53
C SER A 1000 66.15 48.04 -8.01
N ILE A 1001 66.08 47.88 -6.70
CA ILE A 1001 64.90 47.42 -5.97
C ILE A 1001 64.33 48.60 -5.21
N LEU A 1002 63.06 48.94 -5.49
CA LEU A 1002 62.35 50.01 -4.82
C LEU A 1002 61.44 49.43 -3.74
N ARG A 1003 61.25 50.18 -2.65
CA ARG A 1003 60.35 49.78 -1.56
C ARG A 1003 59.24 50.81 -1.38
N PHE A 1004 58.02 50.30 -1.22
CA PHE A 1004 56.79 51.05 -1.07
C PHE A 1004 56.04 50.57 0.18
N ASP A 1005 55.27 51.46 0.78
CA ASP A 1005 54.35 51.09 1.86
C ASP A 1005 53.27 50.16 1.30
N GLY A 1006 53.20 48.94 1.83
CA GLY A 1006 52.35 47.89 1.26
C GLY A 1006 50.84 48.07 1.51
N THR A 1007 50.43 49.09 2.27
CA THR A 1007 49.01 49.42 2.45
C THR A 1007 48.59 50.60 1.57
N THR A 1008 49.47 51.60 1.45
CA THR A 1008 49.13 52.90 0.82
C THR A 1008 49.75 53.08 -0.56
N GLY A 1009 50.73 52.26 -0.93
CA GLY A 1009 51.48 52.39 -2.19
C GLY A 1009 52.48 53.55 -2.21
N ALA A 1010 52.70 54.22 -1.07
CA ALA A 1010 53.61 55.35 -0.97
C ALA A 1010 55.07 54.91 -1.10
N PHE A 1011 55.86 55.61 -1.92
CA PHE A 1011 57.30 55.31 -2.06
C PHE A 1011 58.06 55.57 -0.75
N ILE A 1012 58.88 54.60 -0.33
CA ILE A 1012 59.70 54.68 0.88
C ILE A 1012 61.13 55.05 0.50
N ASP A 1013 61.84 54.18 -0.20
CA ASP A 1013 63.24 54.36 -0.59
C ASP A 1013 63.68 53.42 -1.74
N ASN A 1014 64.90 53.65 -2.23
CA ASN A 1014 65.62 52.66 -3.04
C ASN A 1014 66.24 51.66 -2.05
N PHE A 1015 65.63 50.48 -1.95
CA PHE A 1015 66.03 49.43 -1.02
C PHE A 1015 67.41 48.87 -1.39
N GLY A 1016 67.72 48.72 -2.67
CA GLY A 1016 68.99 48.16 -3.09
C GLY A 1016 69.37 48.45 -4.54
N SER A 1017 70.65 48.70 -4.77
CA SER A 1017 71.23 48.86 -6.11
C SER A 1017 72.72 48.48 -6.10
N GLY A 1018 73.26 48.12 -7.27
CA GLY A 1018 74.68 47.81 -7.41
C GLY A 1018 75.01 47.05 -8.68
N SER A 1019 76.29 46.97 -9.03
CA SER A 1019 76.75 46.36 -10.31
C SER A 1019 76.53 44.86 -10.45
N ALA A 1020 76.02 44.19 -9.42
CA ALA A 1020 75.61 42.79 -9.49
C ALA A 1020 74.17 42.62 -10.00
N LEU A 1021 73.37 43.70 -10.00
CA LEU A 1021 72.10 43.77 -10.72
C LEU A 1021 72.30 44.28 -12.14
N ASN A 1022 71.58 43.67 -13.06
CA ASN A 1022 71.38 44.07 -14.45
C ASN A 1022 70.04 43.46 -14.88
N GLY A 1023 69.02 44.29 -15.09
CA GLY A 1023 67.65 43.86 -15.34
C GLY A 1023 67.08 42.98 -14.22
N PRO A 1024 66.84 43.50 -13.00
CA PRO A 1024 66.13 42.74 -11.97
C PRO A 1024 64.72 42.39 -12.44
N ALA A 1025 64.32 41.12 -12.29
CA ALA A 1025 63.00 40.60 -12.65
C ALA A 1025 62.31 39.99 -11.42
N GLY A 1026 62.03 38.69 -11.43
CA GLY A 1026 61.43 37.95 -10.32
C GLY A 1026 62.16 38.06 -8.99
N MET A 1027 61.39 38.04 -7.91
CA MET A 1027 61.93 38.10 -6.55
C MET A 1027 61.06 37.34 -5.57
N ASP A 1028 61.69 36.84 -4.51
CA ASP A 1028 60.99 36.21 -3.39
C ASP A 1028 61.82 36.29 -2.10
N TRP A 1029 61.13 36.21 -0.96
CA TRP A 1029 61.74 36.25 0.36
C TRP A 1029 62.17 34.86 0.79
N GLY A 1030 63.46 34.72 1.11
CA GLY A 1030 64.00 33.48 1.61
C GLY A 1030 63.53 33.17 3.03
N PRO A 1031 63.58 31.88 3.43
CA PRO A 1031 63.27 31.48 4.81
C PRO A 1031 64.24 32.05 5.85
N ASP A 1032 65.37 32.61 5.41
CA ASP A 1032 66.33 33.33 6.25
C ASP A 1032 65.97 34.82 6.45
N GLY A 1033 64.87 35.28 5.86
CA GLY A 1033 64.36 36.65 5.98
C GLY A 1033 65.06 37.65 5.07
N ASP A 1034 65.82 37.20 4.08
CA ASP A 1034 66.51 38.03 3.10
C ASP A 1034 65.82 37.99 1.73
N LEU A 1035 65.97 39.05 0.93
CA LEU A 1035 65.33 39.15 -0.39
C LEU A 1035 66.25 38.59 -1.48
N TYR A 1036 65.74 37.60 -2.22
CA TYR A 1036 66.40 37.02 -3.38
C TYR A 1036 65.78 37.62 -4.65
N VAL A 1037 66.62 37.94 -5.63
CA VAL A 1037 66.19 38.60 -6.86
C VAL A 1037 66.92 37.99 -8.05
N SER A 1038 66.19 37.63 -9.09
CA SER A 1038 66.77 37.25 -10.37
C SER A 1038 67.27 38.50 -11.10
N SER A 1039 68.47 38.38 -11.66
CA SER A 1039 69.10 39.40 -12.48
C SER A 1039 69.22 38.84 -13.90
N TRP A 1040 68.28 39.25 -14.73
CA TRP A 1040 67.98 38.67 -16.03
C TRP A 1040 69.19 38.77 -16.99
N ASP A 1041 69.66 39.98 -17.25
CA ASP A 1041 70.67 40.26 -18.29
C ASP A 1041 72.06 39.67 -17.99
N ASN A 1042 72.36 39.37 -16.72
CA ASN A 1042 73.67 38.88 -16.31
C ASN A 1042 73.65 37.43 -15.78
N GLY A 1043 72.49 36.77 -15.80
CA GLY A 1043 72.35 35.33 -15.53
C GLY A 1043 72.63 34.94 -14.08
N ARG A 1044 72.11 35.71 -13.11
CA ARG A 1044 72.40 35.52 -11.68
C ARG A 1044 71.16 35.57 -10.82
N ILE A 1045 71.22 34.91 -9.65
CA ILE A 1045 70.39 35.27 -8.50
C ILE A 1045 71.27 36.05 -7.53
N VAL A 1046 70.79 37.20 -7.10
CA VAL A 1046 71.42 38.03 -6.09
C VAL A 1046 70.58 38.07 -4.82
N LYS A 1047 71.24 38.37 -3.71
CA LYS A 1047 70.67 38.42 -2.38
C LYS A 1047 70.90 39.80 -1.75
N PHE A 1048 69.86 40.35 -1.14
CA PHE A 1048 69.89 41.56 -0.33
C PHE A 1048 69.65 41.23 1.15
N ASP A 1049 70.31 41.94 2.05
CA ASP A 1049 69.97 41.88 3.48
C ASP A 1049 68.55 42.40 3.67
N GLY A 1050 67.66 41.56 4.20
CA GLY A 1050 66.23 41.82 4.26
C GLY A 1050 65.84 42.98 5.18
N ASN A 1051 66.70 43.34 6.13
CA ASN A 1051 66.43 44.41 7.09
C ASN A 1051 66.91 45.78 6.60
N SER A 1052 68.05 45.83 5.92
CA SER A 1052 68.75 47.08 5.61
C SER A 1052 68.96 47.33 4.11
N GLY A 1053 68.77 46.32 3.26
CA GLY A 1053 68.97 46.41 1.82
C GLY A 1053 70.43 46.70 1.45
N GLY A 1054 70.64 47.59 0.46
CA GLY A 1054 71.95 48.08 0.07
C GLY A 1054 72.58 47.36 -1.13
N ALA A 1055 73.86 47.00 -1.03
CA ALA A 1055 74.60 46.39 -2.15
C ALA A 1055 74.38 44.87 -2.19
N PRO A 1056 73.92 44.30 -3.32
CA PRO A 1056 73.60 42.88 -3.41
C PRO A 1056 74.84 41.99 -3.45
N THR A 1057 74.69 40.75 -2.97
CA THR A 1057 75.68 39.67 -3.16
C THR A 1057 75.14 38.61 -4.12
N THR A 1058 75.94 38.22 -5.11
CA THR A 1058 75.59 37.10 -6.01
C THR A 1058 75.66 35.77 -5.26
N VAL A 1059 74.55 35.02 -5.26
CA VAL A 1059 74.45 33.69 -4.64
C VAL A 1059 74.43 32.56 -5.67
N ILE A 1060 73.91 32.82 -6.88
CA ILE A 1060 73.88 31.88 -7.99
C ILE A 1060 74.35 32.60 -9.26
N SER A 1061 75.14 31.93 -10.10
CA SER A 1061 75.62 32.45 -11.39
C SER A 1061 75.61 31.37 -12.47
N GLY A 1062 75.56 31.78 -13.74
CA GLY A 1062 75.58 30.86 -14.87
C GLY A 1062 74.19 30.40 -15.32
N LEU A 1063 73.15 31.15 -14.93
CA LEU A 1063 71.80 31.02 -15.45
C LEU A 1063 71.69 31.73 -16.81
N SER A 1064 70.66 31.41 -17.56
CA SER A 1064 70.37 31.96 -18.89
C SER A 1064 69.03 32.67 -18.87
N PHE A 1065 69.05 34.00 -18.68
CA PHE A 1065 67.87 34.84 -18.55
C PHE A 1065 66.89 34.32 -17.46
N PRO A 1066 67.30 34.32 -16.18
CA PRO A 1066 66.41 33.91 -15.10
C PRO A 1066 65.29 34.94 -14.88
N GLU A 1067 64.05 34.44 -14.84
CA GLU A 1067 62.81 35.24 -14.74
C GLU A 1067 62.22 35.15 -13.33
N GLN A 1068 61.03 34.56 -13.13
CA GLN A 1068 60.42 34.40 -11.82
C GLN A 1068 61.22 33.42 -10.94
N ILE A 1069 61.18 33.65 -9.62
CA ILE A 1069 61.70 32.73 -8.60
C ILE A 1069 60.65 32.52 -7.51
N ALA A 1070 60.65 31.36 -6.88
CA ALA A 1070 59.78 31.07 -5.74
C ALA A 1070 60.46 30.13 -4.75
N PHE A 1071 60.34 30.40 -3.46
CA PHE A 1071 60.68 29.46 -2.41
C PHE A 1071 59.51 28.51 -2.15
N HIS A 1072 59.79 27.21 -2.15
CA HIS A 1072 58.84 26.16 -1.78
C HIS A 1072 59.58 25.07 -1.01
N ASP A 1073 59.02 24.63 0.12
CA ASP A 1073 59.64 23.66 1.04
C ASP A 1073 61.09 23.99 1.47
N GLY A 1074 61.43 25.28 1.52
CA GLY A 1074 62.75 25.77 1.91
C GLY A 1074 63.81 25.79 0.79
N ASP A 1075 63.47 25.30 -0.41
CA ASP A 1075 64.32 25.32 -1.59
C ASP A 1075 63.91 26.45 -2.55
N LEU A 1076 64.86 27.00 -3.29
CA LEU A 1076 64.60 28.05 -4.28
C LEU A 1076 64.41 27.46 -5.67
N TYR A 1077 63.27 27.74 -6.29
CA TYR A 1077 62.93 27.35 -7.66
C TYR A 1077 63.05 28.57 -8.59
N ILE A 1078 63.61 28.36 -9.78
CA ILE A 1078 64.00 29.44 -10.69
C ILE A 1078 63.56 29.07 -12.11
N ALA A 1079 62.74 29.93 -12.72
CA ALA A 1079 62.45 29.87 -14.15
C ALA A 1079 63.70 30.36 -14.91
N ASN A 1080 64.39 29.44 -15.58
CA ASN A 1080 65.62 29.73 -16.29
C ASN A 1080 65.30 29.90 -17.79
N GLY A 1081 64.72 31.04 -18.11
CA GLY A 1081 63.88 31.27 -19.29
C GLY A 1081 64.45 30.76 -20.59
N ALA A 1082 65.62 31.21 -21.02
CA ALA A 1082 66.17 30.79 -22.31
C ALA A 1082 66.88 29.44 -22.31
N ALA A 1083 67.07 28.83 -21.14
CA ALA A 1083 67.45 27.42 -21.09
C ALA A 1083 66.24 26.48 -21.15
N ASN A 1084 65.02 27.03 -21.12
CA ASN A 1084 63.74 26.32 -21.10
C ASN A 1084 63.70 25.24 -20.00
N ASP A 1085 64.24 25.57 -18.82
CA ASP A 1085 64.28 24.66 -17.68
C ASP A 1085 63.98 25.37 -16.35
N ILE A 1086 63.53 24.59 -15.35
CA ILE A 1086 63.36 25.05 -13.99
C ILE A 1086 64.53 24.55 -13.16
N LYS A 1087 65.26 25.45 -12.51
CA LYS A 1087 66.31 25.10 -11.57
C LYS A 1087 65.76 25.03 -10.15
N LYS A 1088 66.35 24.14 -9.35
CA LYS A 1088 66.15 24.05 -7.91
C LYS A 1088 67.49 24.25 -7.21
N TRP A 1089 67.51 25.08 -6.16
CA TRP A 1089 68.66 25.34 -5.32
C TRP A 1089 68.32 25.09 -3.85
N ASP A 1090 68.98 24.11 -3.25
CA ASP A 1090 68.76 23.68 -1.86
C ASP A 1090 69.57 24.48 -0.82
N GLY A 1091 70.08 25.64 -1.22
CA GLY A 1091 71.04 26.43 -0.43
C GLY A 1091 72.51 26.05 -0.65
N VAL A 1092 72.80 24.91 -1.31
CA VAL A 1092 74.17 24.43 -1.58
C VAL A 1092 74.37 24.06 -3.05
N LEU A 1093 73.50 23.20 -3.59
CA LEU A 1093 73.59 22.63 -4.94
C LEU A 1093 72.49 23.21 -5.82
N LEU A 1094 72.88 23.61 -7.05
CA LEU A 1094 71.94 23.97 -8.10
C LEU A 1094 71.73 22.77 -9.03
N THR A 1095 70.50 22.27 -9.10
CA THR A 1095 70.10 21.17 -9.99
C THR A 1095 69.02 21.62 -10.96
N THR A 1096 68.87 20.91 -12.08
CA THR A 1096 67.66 21.04 -12.91
C THR A 1096 66.56 20.23 -12.23
N TYR A 1097 65.47 20.91 -11.88
CA TYR A 1097 64.27 20.31 -11.32
C TYR A 1097 63.38 19.74 -12.43
N PHE A 1098 63.20 20.52 -13.49
CA PHE A 1098 62.42 20.15 -14.66
C PHE A 1098 63.08 20.70 -15.92
N SER A 1099 63.07 19.92 -17.00
CA SER A 1099 63.43 20.39 -18.35
C SER A 1099 62.56 19.65 -19.36
N ASP A 1100 61.88 20.37 -20.23
CA ASP A 1100 61.11 19.82 -21.34
C ASP A 1100 61.52 20.50 -22.65
N ALA A 1101 61.59 19.71 -23.72
CA ALA A 1101 61.80 20.21 -25.06
C ALA A 1101 60.63 21.05 -25.58
N THR A 1102 59.46 21.02 -24.92
CA THR A 1102 58.27 21.82 -25.29
C THR A 1102 58.10 23.11 -24.50
N LEU A 1103 58.82 23.32 -23.40
CA LEU A 1103 58.90 24.66 -22.79
C LEU A 1103 59.60 25.60 -23.75
N ASP A 1104 59.04 26.79 -23.96
CA ASP A 1104 59.64 27.83 -24.79
C ASP A 1104 59.53 29.19 -24.08
N GLY A 1105 60.63 29.61 -23.44
CA GLY A 1105 60.66 30.81 -22.61
C GLY A 1105 59.90 30.64 -21.30
N ALA A 1106 60.47 29.90 -20.34
CA ALA A 1106 59.87 29.79 -19.00
C ALA A 1106 59.97 31.12 -18.25
N THR A 1107 58.84 31.75 -17.94
CA THR A 1107 58.79 33.10 -17.37
C THR A 1107 58.30 33.10 -15.92
N GLY A 1108 57.01 32.90 -15.70
CA GLY A 1108 56.39 32.81 -14.39
C GLY A 1108 56.43 31.40 -13.80
N LEU A 1109 56.46 31.34 -12.46
CA LEU A 1109 56.30 30.08 -11.74
C LEU A 1109 55.62 30.29 -10.39
N THR A 1110 54.77 29.34 -10.00
CA THR A 1110 54.15 29.30 -8.67
C THR A 1110 53.77 27.88 -8.28
N PHE A 1111 53.70 27.58 -6.99
CA PHE A 1111 53.15 26.32 -6.52
C PHE A 1111 51.68 26.48 -6.17
N GLY A 1112 50.86 25.62 -6.76
CA GLY A 1112 49.47 25.48 -6.43
C GLY A 1112 49.28 24.78 -5.08
N PRO A 1113 48.07 24.90 -4.52
CA PRO A 1113 47.75 24.33 -3.22
C PRO A 1113 47.51 22.82 -3.27
N ASP A 1114 47.35 22.26 -4.47
CA ASP A 1114 47.46 20.84 -4.82
C ASP A 1114 48.90 20.30 -4.74
N GLY A 1115 49.89 21.18 -4.51
CA GLY A 1115 51.32 20.85 -4.48
C GLY A 1115 51.98 20.83 -5.86
N TRP A 1116 51.25 21.16 -6.92
CA TRP A 1116 51.79 21.17 -8.28
C TRP A 1116 52.53 22.48 -8.56
N LEU A 1117 53.63 22.42 -9.30
CA LEU A 1117 54.33 23.58 -9.84
C LEU A 1117 53.67 24.00 -11.15
N TYR A 1118 53.14 25.21 -11.21
CA TYR A 1118 52.60 25.86 -12.41
C TYR A 1118 53.67 26.78 -13.00
N VAL A 1119 53.87 26.70 -14.32
CA VAL A 1119 54.87 27.49 -15.07
C VAL A 1119 54.22 28.05 -16.32
N SER A 1120 54.38 29.35 -16.55
CA SER A 1120 54.03 29.98 -17.83
C SER A 1120 55.14 29.76 -18.85
N SER A 1121 54.73 29.37 -20.06
CA SER A 1121 55.59 29.16 -21.21
C SER A 1121 55.25 30.24 -22.24
N TYR A 1122 56.15 31.20 -22.36
CA TYR A 1122 55.87 32.51 -22.94
C TYR A 1122 55.74 32.46 -24.47
N ASP A 1123 56.61 31.73 -25.17
CA ASP A 1123 56.65 31.79 -26.65
C ASP A 1123 55.68 30.82 -27.34
N ASP A 1124 55.07 29.89 -26.59
CA ASP A 1124 54.10 28.91 -27.11
C ASP A 1124 52.70 29.03 -26.49
N ASP A 1125 52.46 30.10 -25.72
CA ASP A 1125 51.15 30.55 -25.23
C ASP A 1125 50.43 29.57 -24.30
N ARG A 1126 51.18 28.96 -23.35
CA ARG A 1126 50.65 27.91 -22.47
C ARG A 1126 51.02 28.07 -21.02
N ILE A 1127 50.23 27.43 -20.16
CA ILE A 1127 50.58 27.18 -18.77
C ILE A 1127 50.68 25.68 -18.58
N VAL A 1128 51.74 25.27 -17.92
CA VAL A 1128 52.06 23.86 -17.69
C VAL A 1128 52.15 23.61 -16.19
N ARG A 1129 51.58 22.49 -15.72
CA ARG A 1129 51.67 22.08 -14.32
C ARG A 1129 52.42 20.78 -14.13
N PHE A 1130 53.17 20.64 -13.03
CA PHE A 1130 54.04 19.49 -12.71
C PHE A 1130 53.92 19.04 -11.25
N ASP A 1131 53.96 17.73 -10.98
CA ASP A 1131 53.82 17.14 -9.64
C ASP A 1131 55.14 16.80 -8.91
N GLY A 1132 56.29 17.01 -9.57
CA GLY A 1132 57.61 16.84 -8.96
C GLY A 1132 58.16 15.40 -8.87
N THR A 1133 57.55 14.42 -9.54
CA THR A 1133 58.04 13.02 -9.58
C THR A 1133 58.97 12.73 -10.78
N THR A 1134 59.69 11.60 -10.79
CA THR A 1134 60.59 11.24 -11.92
C THR A 1134 59.87 11.03 -13.26
N ASP A 1135 58.54 10.95 -13.24
CA ASP A 1135 57.64 10.86 -14.40
C ASP A 1135 56.72 12.11 -14.45
N ASN A 1136 57.31 13.32 -14.35
CA ASN A 1136 56.60 14.60 -14.39
C ASN A 1136 55.46 14.61 -15.44
N VAL A 1137 54.20 14.57 -14.99
CA VAL A 1137 53.03 14.60 -15.85
C VAL A 1137 52.86 16.02 -16.40
N PHE A 1138 52.86 16.13 -17.74
CA PHE A 1138 52.64 17.39 -18.46
C PHE A 1138 51.14 17.51 -18.78
N VAL A 1139 50.46 18.50 -18.20
CA VAL A 1139 49.07 18.83 -18.55
C VAL A 1139 49.05 20.23 -19.14
N ASP A 1140 48.59 20.33 -20.39
CA ASP A 1140 48.34 21.58 -21.09
C ASP A 1140 47.03 22.17 -20.56
N VAL A 1141 47.14 23.24 -19.78
CA VAL A 1141 45.98 24.00 -19.31
C VAL A 1141 45.60 24.92 -20.46
N GLY A 1142 44.46 24.63 -21.12
CA GLY A 1142 44.17 25.03 -22.49
C GLY A 1142 44.51 26.49 -22.85
N SER A 1143 44.91 26.70 -24.12
CA SER A 1143 45.46 27.98 -24.56
C SER A 1143 44.49 29.17 -24.55
N GLY A 1144 43.21 29.02 -24.18
CA GLY A 1144 42.29 30.07 -23.70
C GLY A 1144 42.20 31.42 -24.43
N GLY A 1145 42.81 31.58 -25.60
CA GLY A 1145 43.15 32.89 -26.14
C GLY A 1145 44.33 33.61 -25.44
N LEU A 1146 45.16 32.90 -24.68
CA LEU A 1146 46.46 33.34 -24.18
C LEU A 1146 47.42 33.64 -25.34
N ASP A 1147 48.23 34.69 -25.17
CA ASP A 1147 49.37 35.12 -25.96
C ASP A 1147 50.39 35.63 -24.93
N ARG A 1148 51.55 34.96 -24.85
CA ARG A 1148 52.64 35.32 -23.94
C ARG A 1148 52.23 35.45 -22.46
N PRO A 1149 51.83 34.34 -21.83
CA PRO A 1149 51.50 34.34 -20.41
C PRO A 1149 52.73 34.64 -19.56
N GLU A 1150 52.52 35.40 -18.48
CA GLU A 1150 53.52 35.71 -17.44
C GLU A 1150 53.03 35.18 -16.09
#